data_AF-A0A349ECV5-F1
#
_entry.id   AF-A0A349ECV5-F1
#
_cell.length_a   1.000
_cell.length_b   1.000
_cell.length_c   1.000
_cell.angle_alpha   90.00
_cell.angle_beta   90.00
_cell.angle_gamma   90.00
#
_symmetry.space_group_name_H-M   'P 1'
#
loop_
_entity.id
_entity.type
_entity.pdbx_description
1 polymer ?
#
loop_
_entity_poly.entity_id
_entity_poly.type
_entity_poly.pdbx_seq_one_letter_code
_entity_poly.pdbx_strand_id
1 'polypeptide(L)'
;MQDRTSAPLTIRAFRRRVLKPTEGVFLFHPRVMERLVRRDRGPGLSSLAVPSLSHYLIPRTVFLRGLEVENPDALSVIEGLSLPELVILLPMPSAQELASSDSENLLRNYWGWRFEAEIARTWQIARNDHQDHALFGGQGLVQWMGESAFREVRELLEQDQRVVLDLDDDALCRQFVGFVTSLRYFAPGTRAYVFPAIGDWGKLDHWLKEGGLDLPPPRHSRHWPQLLVKSRPAGFHGAPDYEPELPIGLPFGRHDPDLADGTNTILPLASKWSARVKTGARHIPEPSVSGESWSIASRCEEALRQSTTLTHQPGWLITVGHALTTFLMPMLARLAHGLDRGATADWAAILRLRLFRHSVRVAFRAERAGRHGTALRDLSIAVDQYQQLQGAAPLTDPVVQRLQTWQRERVDTLINNLAVTWLLEPSASRVLKICTQRLLNEPDVAQRSSRPSRLLDDLEQIGREGRTKYYRLLPLISVWRRKSVQLGLPFQGPLKALRALNAAKTRLDQLPWSGAEVVYFSAPLQALGERIGQQLQQQLQPRLSQLLDQVGFLPADHAQRVARNLLQEELFEIIRRRWHLRFADLRDAVARNELFRLPDSGWRELALGDRLAHFDRQARAALPGVYQPGEFYLKGLQQLSAPLFGSVPGRAITRFLLLPLGIAFIGLEALTYLLSLVTLHTRELVNVGSVLGVSASLFIALYTKRGRQAVAALRRGGQWLWNDCLYRGWWRFMHWRWMVNWLRQPWVRAVSRYLLEPALIGALVALPAISLADPLAPELEGLPGFLLILGF
;
A
#
# COMPACT_ATOMS: atom_id res chain seq x y z
N MET A 1 17.56 29.91 3.96
CA MET A 1 17.17 28.96 5.04
C MET A 1 17.09 27.58 4.44
N GLN A 2 17.74 26.61 5.09
CA GLN A 2 18.18 25.32 4.55
C GLN A 2 17.05 24.45 3.95
N ASP A 3 17.33 23.89 2.77
CA ASP A 3 16.70 22.67 2.24
C ASP A 3 16.70 21.58 3.33
N ARG A 4 15.54 21.35 3.95
CA ARG A 4 15.32 20.14 4.75
C ARG A 4 14.80 19.06 3.80
N THR A 5 15.71 18.31 3.21
CA THR A 5 15.41 16.93 2.83
C THR A 5 15.02 16.17 4.09
N SER A 6 13.71 16.00 4.33
CA SER A 6 13.17 15.30 5.49
C SER A 6 13.68 13.86 5.49
N ALA A 7 14.60 13.54 6.40
CA ALA A 7 15.02 12.16 6.62
C ALA A 7 13.78 11.28 6.94
N PRO A 8 13.72 10.04 6.42
CA PRO A 8 12.57 9.17 6.65
C PRO A 8 12.33 8.93 8.15
N LEU A 9 11.09 9.11 8.60
CA LEU A 9 10.70 8.92 10.01
C LEU A 9 10.84 7.44 10.39
N THR A 10 11.75 7.14 11.34
CA THR A 10 11.85 5.79 11.90
C THR A 10 10.63 5.48 12.79
N ILE A 11 10.20 4.21 12.82
CA ILE A 11 9.12 3.69 13.68
C ILE A 11 9.23 4.17 15.14
N ARG A 12 10.44 4.12 15.73
CA ARG A 12 10.69 4.57 17.12
C ARG A 12 10.47 6.07 17.30
N ALA A 13 10.90 6.88 16.34
CA ALA A 13 10.73 8.33 16.36
C ALA A 13 9.26 8.71 16.21
N PHE A 14 8.54 8.05 15.30
CA PHE A 14 7.10 8.22 15.14
C PHE A 14 6.34 7.88 16.43
N ARG A 15 6.61 6.69 17.02
CA ARG A 15 5.98 6.26 18.27
C ARG A 15 6.19 7.26 19.39
N ARG A 16 7.40 7.81 19.55
CA ARG A 16 7.70 8.82 20.59
C ARG A 16 6.91 10.13 20.42
N ARG A 17 6.53 10.50 19.19
CA ARG A 17 5.81 11.75 18.90
C ARG A 17 4.30 11.65 19.09
N VAL A 18 3.73 10.47 18.85
CA VAL A 18 2.27 10.25 18.83
C VAL A 18 1.76 9.50 20.07
N LEU A 19 2.53 8.54 20.59
CA LEU A 19 2.12 7.74 21.74
C LEU A 19 2.14 8.59 23.02
N LYS A 20 1.00 8.67 23.71
CA LYS A 20 0.86 9.36 25.00
C LYS A 20 0.01 8.55 25.98
N PRO A 21 0.60 7.55 26.66
CA PRO A 21 -0.13 6.63 27.53
C PRO A 21 -0.80 7.32 28.73
N THR A 22 -0.18 8.38 29.26
CA THR A 22 -0.72 9.19 30.36
C THR A 22 -2.01 9.92 29.98
N GLU A 23 -2.20 10.25 28.70
CA GLU A 23 -3.41 10.91 28.19
C GLU A 23 -4.46 9.87 27.69
N GLY A 24 -4.17 8.57 27.84
CA GLY A 24 -5.01 7.47 27.37
C GLY A 24 -4.94 7.23 25.86
N VAL A 25 -3.82 7.54 25.20
CA VAL A 25 -3.63 7.37 23.75
C VAL A 25 -2.62 6.26 23.48
N PHE A 26 -3.06 5.21 22.80
CA PHE A 26 -2.25 4.03 22.50
C PHE A 26 -2.14 3.75 21.00
N LEU A 27 -0.97 3.24 20.59
CA LEU A 27 -0.70 2.78 19.23
C LEU A 27 -0.60 1.25 19.20
N PHE A 28 -1.43 0.61 18.39
CA PHE A 28 -1.43 -0.84 18.22
C PHE A 28 -1.34 -1.22 16.74
N HIS A 29 -0.82 -2.43 16.48
CA HIS A 29 -0.91 -2.99 15.14
C HIS A 29 -2.38 -3.14 14.73
N PRO A 30 -2.78 -2.86 13.47
CA PRO A 30 -4.18 -2.91 13.01
C PRO A 30 -4.91 -4.20 13.42
N ARG A 31 -4.26 -5.36 13.26
CA ARG A 31 -4.81 -6.67 13.70
C ARG A 31 -5.12 -6.78 15.20
N VAL A 32 -4.30 -6.17 16.06
CA VAL A 32 -4.56 -6.18 17.51
C VAL A 32 -5.73 -5.26 17.83
N MET A 33 -5.79 -4.10 17.16
CA MET A 33 -6.90 -3.17 17.26
C MET A 33 -8.22 -3.82 16.82
N GLU A 34 -8.26 -4.52 15.68
CA GLU A 34 -9.44 -5.28 15.21
C GLU A 34 -9.94 -6.30 16.26
N ARG A 35 -9.03 -7.00 16.94
CA ARG A 35 -9.38 -7.97 17.99
C ARG A 35 -9.94 -7.30 19.24
N LEU A 36 -9.34 -6.18 19.65
CA LEU A 36 -9.83 -5.38 20.78
C LEU A 36 -11.23 -4.82 20.48
N VAL A 37 -11.45 -4.29 19.28
CA VAL A 37 -12.76 -3.81 18.80
C VAL A 37 -13.79 -4.94 18.81
N ARG A 38 -13.43 -6.12 18.29
CA ARG A 38 -14.32 -7.30 18.29
C ARG A 38 -14.72 -7.72 19.71
N ARG A 39 -13.79 -7.62 20.67
CA ARG A 39 -14.06 -7.96 22.07
C ARG A 39 -14.99 -6.96 22.75
N ASP A 40 -14.85 -5.68 22.44
CA ASP A 40 -15.72 -4.62 22.96
C ASP A 40 -17.17 -4.77 22.50
N ARG A 41 -17.38 -5.14 21.24
CA ARG A 41 -18.71 -5.30 20.64
C ARG A 41 -19.35 -6.68 20.84
N GLY A 42 -18.58 -7.66 21.32
CA GLY A 42 -19.07 -9.01 21.62
C GLY A 42 -19.26 -9.93 20.40
N PRO A 43 -19.80 -11.15 20.60
CA PRO A 43 -19.87 -12.20 19.57
C PRO A 43 -20.89 -11.94 18.45
N GLY A 44 -21.66 -10.85 18.48
CA GLY A 44 -22.66 -10.52 17.45
C GLY A 44 -22.07 -10.17 16.08
N LEU A 45 -20.83 -9.69 16.02
CA LEU A 45 -20.12 -9.33 14.78
C LEU A 45 -19.47 -10.51 14.04
N SER A 46 -19.85 -11.76 14.36
CA SER A 46 -19.11 -12.98 13.97
C SER A 46 -19.02 -13.26 12.46
N SER A 47 -19.70 -12.51 11.59
CA SER A 47 -19.70 -12.73 10.13
C SER A 47 -19.08 -11.62 9.29
N LEU A 48 -18.79 -10.43 9.84
CA LEU A 48 -18.32 -9.28 9.07
C LEU A 48 -16.87 -8.91 9.44
N ALA A 49 -16.05 -8.64 8.42
CA ALA A 49 -14.69 -8.15 8.61
C ALA A 49 -14.74 -6.76 9.27
N VAL A 50 -14.11 -6.61 10.44
CA VAL A 50 -13.94 -5.29 11.07
C VAL A 50 -13.06 -4.46 10.14
N PRO A 51 -13.53 -3.30 9.63
CA PRO A 51 -12.72 -2.47 8.73
C PRO A 51 -11.49 -1.91 9.45
N SER A 52 -10.47 -1.51 8.70
CA SER A 52 -9.28 -0.86 9.26
C SER A 52 -9.61 0.57 9.68
N LEU A 53 -10.07 0.74 10.93
CA LEU A 53 -10.49 2.02 11.45
C LEU A 53 -9.31 2.99 11.63
N SER A 54 -9.56 4.29 11.38
CA SER A 54 -8.58 5.37 11.59
C SER A 54 -8.30 5.62 13.09
N HIS A 55 -9.31 5.48 13.93
CA HIS A 55 -9.21 5.52 15.39
C HIS A 55 -10.37 4.73 16.02
N TYR A 56 -10.24 4.32 17.27
CA TYR A 56 -11.35 3.72 18.03
C TYR A 56 -11.35 4.16 19.49
N LEU A 57 -12.53 4.43 20.04
CA LEU A 57 -12.75 4.74 21.45
C LEU A 57 -13.25 3.49 22.16
N ILE A 58 -12.51 3.05 23.17
CA ILE A 58 -12.83 1.85 23.96
C ILE A 58 -12.95 2.19 25.45
N PRO A 59 -13.91 1.62 26.20
CA PRO A 59 -13.97 1.74 27.65
C PRO A 59 -12.74 1.14 28.33
N ARG A 60 -12.23 1.80 29.38
CA ARG A 60 -11.05 1.39 30.15
C ARG A 60 -11.16 -0.06 30.65
N THR A 61 -12.33 -0.45 31.16
CA THR A 61 -12.56 -1.79 31.73
C THR A 61 -12.44 -2.89 30.68
N VAL A 62 -12.99 -2.67 29.49
CA VAL A 62 -12.90 -3.59 28.35
C VAL A 62 -11.48 -3.63 27.81
N PHE A 63 -10.83 -2.47 27.71
CA PHE A 63 -9.45 -2.35 27.25
C PHE A 63 -8.47 -3.15 28.10
N LEU A 64 -8.51 -2.99 29.43
CA LEU A 64 -7.63 -3.71 30.35
C LEU A 64 -7.84 -5.23 30.26
N ARG A 65 -9.10 -5.68 30.22
CA ARG A 65 -9.45 -7.11 30.04
C ARG A 65 -9.03 -7.65 28.67
N GLY A 66 -9.00 -6.80 27.64
CA GLY A 66 -8.51 -7.16 26.31
C GLY A 66 -7.00 -7.32 26.27
N LEU A 67 -6.28 -6.40 26.91
CA LEU A 67 -4.81 -6.45 26.98
C LEU A 67 -4.28 -7.63 27.79
N GLU A 68 -4.96 -8.06 28.85
CA GLU A 68 -4.58 -9.24 29.63
C GLU A 68 -4.39 -10.49 28.76
N VAL A 69 -5.19 -10.62 27.68
CA VAL A 69 -5.15 -11.77 26.77
C VAL A 69 -4.18 -11.54 25.60
N GLU A 70 -4.18 -10.34 25.00
CA GLU A 70 -3.42 -10.07 23.77
C GLU A 70 -1.96 -9.66 24.04
N ASN A 71 -1.67 -8.95 25.14
CA ASN A 71 -0.33 -8.47 25.47
C ASN A 71 -0.18 -8.22 27.00
N PRO A 72 0.09 -9.27 27.80
CA PRO A 72 0.24 -9.14 29.24
C PRO A 72 1.44 -8.25 29.64
N ASP A 73 2.49 -8.22 28.82
CA ASP A 73 3.67 -7.38 29.07
C ASP A 73 3.31 -5.89 29.00
N ALA A 74 2.49 -5.49 28.04
CA ALA A 74 2.01 -4.11 27.94
C ALA A 74 1.10 -3.73 29.10
N LEU A 75 0.29 -4.67 29.61
CA LEU A 75 -0.60 -4.44 30.75
C LEU A 75 0.21 -4.06 32.00
N SER A 76 1.33 -4.76 32.28
CA SER A 76 2.18 -4.48 33.45
C SER A 76 2.71 -3.04 33.51
N VAL A 77 2.96 -2.42 32.35
CA VAL A 77 3.44 -1.03 32.23
C VAL A 77 2.28 -0.03 32.40
N ILE A 78 1.06 -0.45 32.08
CA ILE A 78 -0.14 0.40 32.01
C ILE A 78 -0.91 0.40 33.33
N GLU A 79 -0.87 -0.68 34.11
CA GLU A 79 -1.59 -0.81 35.39
C GLU A 79 -1.23 0.28 36.43
N GLY A 80 -0.04 0.89 36.32
CA GLY A 80 0.39 2.01 37.17
C GLY A 80 -0.05 3.40 36.71
N LEU A 81 -0.74 3.53 35.57
CA LEU A 81 -1.15 4.82 35.01
C LEU A 81 -2.62 5.16 35.34
N SER A 82 -2.89 6.44 35.63
CA SER A 82 -4.24 6.96 35.77
C SER A 82 -4.91 7.13 34.40
N LEU A 83 -5.54 6.06 33.89
CA LEU A 83 -6.21 6.08 32.59
C LEU A 83 -7.59 6.76 32.67
N PRO A 84 -7.96 7.58 31.66
CA PRO A 84 -9.33 8.06 31.47
C PRO A 84 -10.35 6.93 31.31
N GLU A 85 -11.63 7.21 31.51
CA GLU A 85 -12.72 6.24 31.35
C GLU A 85 -12.80 5.68 29.91
N LEU A 86 -12.56 6.55 28.92
CA LEU A 86 -12.48 6.19 27.50
C LEU A 86 -11.05 6.38 26.98
N VAL A 87 -10.53 5.32 26.38
CA VAL A 87 -9.17 5.22 25.86
C VAL A 87 -9.21 5.32 24.32
N ILE A 88 -8.24 6.04 23.75
CA ILE A 88 -8.09 6.22 22.31
C ILE A 88 -7.09 5.19 21.76
N LEU A 89 -7.54 4.40 20.80
CA LEU A 89 -6.71 3.48 20.02
C LEU A 89 -6.45 4.05 18.63
N LEU A 90 -5.17 4.12 18.26
CA LEU A 90 -4.72 4.50 16.93
C LEU A 90 -3.96 3.33 16.27
N PRO A 91 -4.14 3.08 14.97
CA PRO A 91 -3.39 2.07 14.25
C PRO A 91 -1.92 2.48 14.11
N MET A 92 -1.00 1.52 14.13
CA MET A 92 0.41 1.75 13.83
C MET A 92 0.62 1.76 12.30
N PRO A 93 1.31 2.76 11.72
CA PRO A 93 1.54 2.81 10.29
C PRO A 93 2.48 1.69 9.84
N SER A 94 2.31 1.22 8.61
CA SER A 94 3.18 0.20 8.04
C SER A 94 4.58 0.75 7.75
N ALA A 95 5.60 -0.13 7.70
CA ALA A 95 6.96 0.28 7.35
C ALA A 95 7.04 0.91 5.94
N GLN A 96 6.14 0.52 5.04
CA GLN A 96 6.05 1.07 3.69
C GLN A 96 5.48 2.49 3.69
N GLU A 97 4.41 2.76 4.46
CA GLU A 97 3.82 4.10 4.60
C GLU A 97 4.81 5.11 5.18
N LEU A 98 5.60 4.71 6.17
CA LEU A 98 6.64 5.54 6.77
C LEU A 98 7.79 5.87 5.79
N ALA A 99 8.00 5.03 4.77
CA ALA A 99 9.04 5.22 3.76
C ALA A 99 8.55 6.01 2.53
N SER A 100 7.27 5.86 2.16
CA SER A 100 6.71 6.50 0.95
C SER A 100 6.07 7.86 1.20
N SER A 101 5.57 8.11 2.41
CA SER A 101 4.79 9.32 2.71
C SER A 101 5.69 10.46 3.15
N ASP A 102 5.31 11.69 2.81
CA ASP A 102 5.90 12.87 3.44
C ASP A 102 5.65 12.81 4.95
N SER A 103 6.74 12.89 5.70
CA SER A 103 6.77 12.81 7.16
C SER A 103 5.85 13.84 7.83
N GLU A 104 5.69 15.02 7.24
CA GLU A 104 4.84 16.09 7.80
C GLU A 104 3.35 15.78 7.56
N ASN A 105 3.00 15.33 6.35
CA ASN A 105 1.62 14.94 6.02
C ASN A 105 1.15 13.75 6.86
N LEU A 106 2.02 12.76 7.10
CA LEU A 106 1.68 11.62 7.95
C LEU A 106 1.42 12.05 9.39
N LEU A 107 2.30 12.87 9.99
CA LEU A 107 2.10 13.39 11.35
C LEU A 107 0.84 14.24 11.45
N ARG A 108 0.52 15.02 10.41
CA ARG A 108 -0.70 15.81 10.33
C ARG A 108 -1.96 14.95 10.27
N ASN A 109 -1.96 13.86 9.50
CA ASN A 109 -3.10 12.93 9.46
C ASN A 109 -3.37 12.29 10.83
N TYR A 110 -2.31 11.85 11.53
CA TYR A 110 -2.42 11.32 12.89
C TYR A 110 -2.84 12.39 13.90
N TRP A 111 -2.46 13.65 13.69
CA TRP A 111 -2.99 14.76 14.47
C TRP A 111 -4.50 14.89 14.28
N GLY A 112 -4.98 14.84 13.04
CA GLY A 112 -6.40 14.85 12.69
C GLY A 112 -7.18 13.71 13.34
N TRP A 113 -6.71 12.46 13.20
CA TRP A 113 -7.37 11.29 13.82
C TRP A 113 -7.40 11.36 15.34
N ARG A 114 -6.32 11.84 15.95
CA ARG A 114 -6.27 12.01 17.40
C ARG A 114 -7.21 13.13 17.85
N PHE A 115 -7.27 14.24 17.12
CA PHE A 115 -8.18 15.34 17.42
C PHE A 115 -9.64 14.91 17.31
N GLU A 116 -9.99 14.20 16.24
CA GLU A 116 -11.30 13.60 16.03
C GLU A 116 -11.71 12.71 17.21
N ALA A 117 -10.81 11.83 17.65
CA ALA A 117 -11.04 10.94 18.80
C ALA A 117 -11.21 11.70 20.13
N GLU A 118 -10.44 12.78 20.33
CA GLU A 118 -10.52 13.64 21.53
C GLU A 118 -11.84 14.41 21.60
N ILE A 119 -12.33 14.91 20.46
CA ILE A 119 -13.66 15.54 20.36
C ILE A 119 -14.75 14.51 20.67
N ALA A 120 -14.70 13.34 20.04
CA ALA A 120 -15.64 12.26 20.27
C ALA A 120 -15.64 11.82 21.75
N ARG A 121 -14.47 11.73 22.39
CA ARG A 121 -14.34 11.42 23.82
C ARG A 121 -14.98 12.50 24.70
N THR A 122 -14.67 13.77 24.43
CA THR A 122 -15.19 14.90 25.22
C THR A 122 -16.70 15.01 25.08
N TRP A 123 -17.22 14.81 23.87
CA TRP A 123 -18.66 14.77 23.60
C TRP A 123 -19.36 13.69 24.43
N GLN A 124 -18.82 12.47 24.42
CA GLN A 124 -19.40 11.36 25.19
C GLN A 124 -19.37 11.61 26.70
N ILE A 125 -18.25 12.13 27.23
CA ILE A 125 -18.13 12.45 28.66
C ILE A 125 -19.18 13.50 29.04
N ALA A 126 -19.33 14.58 28.26
CA ALA A 126 -20.34 15.59 28.52
C ALA A 126 -21.77 15.03 28.47
N ARG A 127 -22.06 14.07 27.56
CA ARG A 127 -23.38 13.42 27.52
C ARG A 127 -23.63 12.51 28.72
N ASN A 128 -22.61 11.80 29.18
CA ASN A 128 -22.69 10.96 30.37
C ASN A 128 -22.89 11.81 31.63
N ASP A 129 -22.20 12.96 31.73
CA ASP A 129 -22.23 13.85 32.88
C ASP A 129 -23.54 14.66 32.96
N HIS A 130 -24.00 15.22 31.84
CA HIS A 130 -25.21 16.07 31.80
C HIS A 130 -26.50 15.27 31.57
N GLN A 131 -26.40 14.02 31.10
CA GLN A 131 -27.53 13.14 30.77
C GLN A 131 -28.44 13.62 29.61
N ASP A 132 -27.97 14.55 28.78
CA ASP A 132 -28.75 15.16 27.68
C ASP A 132 -28.71 14.38 26.36
N HIS A 133 -28.78 13.04 26.41
CA HIS A 133 -28.72 12.18 25.21
C HIS A 133 -29.90 12.42 24.25
N ALA A 134 -31.05 12.86 24.76
CA ALA A 134 -32.22 13.13 23.92
C ALA A 134 -32.01 14.33 22.97
N LEU A 135 -31.34 15.39 23.44
CA LEU A 135 -31.13 16.63 22.68
C LEU A 135 -29.84 16.61 21.85
N PHE A 136 -28.80 15.97 22.36
CA PHE A 136 -27.45 16.00 21.77
C PHE A 136 -26.90 14.60 21.41
N GLY A 137 -27.75 13.58 21.44
CA GLY A 137 -27.46 12.24 20.93
C GLY A 137 -28.01 12.02 19.52
N GLY A 138 -28.17 10.76 19.14
CA GLY A 138 -28.63 10.35 17.82
C GLY A 138 -30.03 10.86 17.48
N GLN A 139 -30.95 10.83 18.44
CA GLN A 139 -32.32 11.32 18.23
C GLN A 139 -32.36 12.84 17.99
N GLY A 140 -31.60 13.61 18.78
CA GLY A 140 -31.47 15.06 18.59
C GLY A 140 -30.82 15.41 17.25
N LEU A 141 -29.83 14.63 16.82
CA LEU A 141 -29.20 14.80 15.51
C LEU A 141 -30.17 14.53 14.35
N VAL A 142 -30.99 13.47 14.46
CA VAL A 142 -32.05 13.15 13.47
C VAL A 142 -33.11 14.24 13.42
N GLN A 143 -33.54 14.76 14.58
CA GLN A 143 -34.52 15.85 14.65
C GLN A 143 -34.01 17.14 14.00
N TRP A 144 -32.71 17.43 14.13
CA TRP A 144 -32.11 18.62 13.55
C TRP A 144 -31.83 18.49 12.04
N MET A 145 -31.22 17.38 11.59
CA MET A 145 -30.82 17.20 10.18
C MET A 145 -31.93 16.67 9.28
N GLY A 146 -32.91 15.96 9.85
CA GLY A 146 -33.85 15.13 9.11
C GLY A 146 -33.28 13.75 8.77
N GLU A 147 -34.19 12.82 8.44
CA GLU A 147 -33.85 11.41 8.19
C GLU A 147 -32.97 11.19 6.96
N SER A 148 -33.13 12.01 5.91
CA SER A 148 -32.35 11.87 4.67
C SER A 148 -30.88 12.18 4.91
N ALA A 149 -30.57 13.30 5.56
CA ALA A 149 -29.22 13.70 5.89
C ALA A 149 -28.58 12.77 6.91
N PHE A 150 -29.34 12.25 7.89
CA PHE A 150 -28.81 11.27 8.83
C PHE A 150 -28.45 9.94 8.16
N ARG A 151 -29.25 9.48 7.19
CA ARG A 151 -28.92 8.30 6.38
C ARG A 151 -27.66 8.50 5.56
N GLU A 152 -27.50 9.66 4.92
CA GLU A 152 -26.27 10.03 4.21
C GLU A 152 -25.05 9.98 5.14
N VAL A 153 -25.16 10.52 6.35
CA VAL A 153 -24.09 10.48 7.35
C VAL A 153 -23.71 9.05 7.71
N ARG A 154 -24.69 8.17 7.94
CA ARG A 154 -24.45 6.74 8.24
C ARG A 154 -23.73 6.06 7.08
N GLU A 155 -24.27 6.18 5.87
CA GLU A 155 -23.72 5.54 4.67
C GLU A 155 -22.28 6.00 4.39
N LEU A 156 -22.00 7.30 4.49
CA LEU A 156 -20.65 7.83 4.26
C LEU A 156 -19.64 7.38 5.33
N LEU A 157 -20.01 7.42 6.60
CA LEU A 157 -19.11 7.02 7.69
C LEU A 157 -18.80 5.52 7.68
N GLU A 158 -19.76 4.69 7.26
CA GLU A 158 -19.57 3.25 7.04
C GLU A 158 -18.71 2.98 5.79
N GLN A 159 -18.98 3.67 4.68
CA GLN A 159 -18.22 3.53 3.43
C GLN A 159 -16.74 3.95 3.60
N ASP A 160 -16.48 5.04 4.31
CA ASP A 160 -15.14 5.56 4.57
C ASP A 160 -14.40 4.80 5.69
N GLN A 161 -14.97 3.70 6.20
CA GLN A 161 -14.35 2.87 7.25
C GLN A 161 -14.00 3.67 8.52
N ARG A 162 -14.77 4.71 8.82
CA ARG A 162 -14.61 5.52 10.04
C ARG A 162 -15.37 4.91 11.21
N VAL A 163 -16.39 4.12 10.89
CA VAL A 163 -17.34 3.55 11.85
C VAL A 163 -17.49 2.05 11.56
N VAL A 164 -17.73 1.26 12.61
CA VAL A 164 -18.07 -0.17 12.47
C VAL A 164 -19.52 -0.28 12.00
N LEU A 165 -19.83 -1.25 11.14
CA LEU A 165 -21.20 -1.50 10.68
C LEU A 165 -22.16 -1.72 11.87
N ASP A 166 -23.42 -1.31 11.68
CA ASP A 166 -24.51 -1.42 12.65
C ASP A 166 -24.26 -0.68 13.97
N LEU A 167 -23.63 0.49 13.91
CA LEU A 167 -23.43 1.32 15.10
C LEU A 167 -24.76 1.92 15.59
N ASP A 168 -24.90 1.98 16.92
CA ASP A 168 -25.98 2.69 17.61
C ASP A 168 -26.00 4.17 17.21
N ASP A 169 -27.19 4.77 17.12
CA ASP A 169 -27.37 6.15 16.65
C ASP A 169 -26.59 7.19 17.49
N ASP A 170 -26.50 6.99 18.80
CA ASP A 170 -25.73 7.86 19.70
C ASP A 170 -24.21 7.77 19.44
N ALA A 171 -23.73 6.55 19.20
CA ALA A 171 -22.32 6.32 18.90
C ALA A 171 -21.97 6.81 17.48
N LEU A 172 -22.92 6.76 16.54
CA LEU A 172 -22.80 7.37 15.21
C LEU A 172 -22.75 8.91 15.33
N CYS A 173 -23.65 9.51 16.13
CA CYS A 173 -23.66 10.94 16.40
C CYS A 173 -22.31 11.42 16.95
N ARG A 174 -21.77 10.71 17.95
CA ARG A 174 -20.44 10.99 18.51
C ARG A 174 -19.34 11.01 17.44
N GLN A 175 -19.35 10.04 16.53
CA GLN A 175 -18.34 9.95 15.47
C GLN A 175 -18.51 11.04 14.42
N PHE A 176 -19.76 11.35 14.05
CA PHE A 176 -20.08 12.47 13.17
C PHE A 176 -19.58 13.80 13.72
N VAL A 177 -19.84 14.10 15.00
CA VAL A 177 -19.37 15.33 15.66
C VAL A 177 -17.85 15.44 15.64
N GLY A 178 -17.15 14.35 15.94
CA GLY A 178 -15.69 14.28 15.84
C GLY A 178 -15.21 14.57 14.42
N PHE A 179 -15.80 13.93 13.42
CA PHE A 179 -15.35 14.03 12.03
C PHE A 179 -15.63 15.41 11.44
N VAL A 180 -16.83 15.97 11.61
CA VAL A 180 -17.17 17.30 11.10
C VAL A 180 -16.29 18.38 11.72
N THR A 181 -15.99 18.27 13.02
CA THR A 181 -15.07 19.19 13.69
C THR A 181 -13.65 19.03 13.15
N SER A 182 -13.22 17.80 12.88
CA SER A 182 -11.92 17.51 12.24
C SER A 182 -11.84 18.13 10.84
N LEU A 183 -12.87 17.98 10.00
CA LEU A 183 -12.96 18.64 8.68
C LEU A 183 -12.87 20.16 8.80
N ARG A 184 -13.53 20.76 9.80
CA ARG A 184 -13.51 22.21 10.01
C ARG A 184 -12.09 22.80 10.15
N TYR A 185 -11.22 22.12 10.89
CA TYR A 185 -9.86 22.61 11.17
C TYR A 185 -8.79 22.04 10.24
N PHE A 186 -8.93 20.79 9.80
CA PHE A 186 -7.96 20.13 8.93
C PHE A 186 -8.29 20.26 7.44
N ALA A 187 -9.50 20.65 7.06
CA ALA A 187 -9.88 20.81 5.66
C ALA A 187 -11.00 21.88 5.54
N PRO A 188 -10.73 23.13 5.94
CA PRO A 188 -11.76 24.17 6.02
C PRO A 188 -12.45 24.39 4.67
N GLY A 189 -13.79 24.33 4.67
CA GLY A 189 -14.62 24.47 3.47
C GLY A 189 -15.01 23.15 2.80
N THR A 190 -14.53 21.99 3.27
CA THR A 190 -14.92 20.68 2.73
C THR A 190 -16.21 20.11 3.30
N ARG A 191 -16.74 20.67 4.40
CA ARG A 191 -17.85 20.04 5.13
C ARG A 191 -19.08 19.89 4.24
N ALA A 192 -19.43 20.95 3.53
CA ALA A 192 -20.54 20.95 2.58
C ALA A 192 -20.28 20.09 1.32
N TYR A 193 -19.00 19.84 0.99
CA TYR A 193 -18.67 18.92 -0.09
C TYR A 193 -18.84 17.46 0.33
N VAL A 194 -18.46 17.12 1.58
CA VAL A 194 -18.58 15.76 2.11
C VAL A 194 -20.03 15.42 2.45
N PHE A 195 -20.79 16.37 3.00
CA PHE A 195 -22.19 16.17 3.41
C PHE A 195 -23.15 17.14 2.68
N PRO A 196 -23.45 16.89 1.38
CA PRO A 196 -24.32 17.75 0.59
C PRO A 196 -25.77 17.86 1.09
N ALA A 197 -26.31 16.87 1.82
CA ALA A 197 -27.68 16.98 2.35
C ALA A 197 -27.83 17.99 3.49
N ILE A 198 -26.73 18.43 4.11
CA ILE A 198 -26.76 19.42 5.20
C ILE A 198 -26.77 20.84 4.60
N GLY A 199 -27.93 21.49 4.67
CA GLY A 199 -28.14 22.82 4.09
C GLY A 199 -27.69 24.01 4.95
N ASP A 200 -27.62 23.85 6.28
CA ASP A 200 -27.38 24.96 7.22
C ASP A 200 -26.26 24.63 8.23
N TRP A 201 -25.02 24.91 7.83
CA TRP A 201 -23.83 24.68 8.65
C TRP A 201 -23.69 25.65 9.84
N GLY A 202 -24.30 26.84 9.75
CA GLY A 202 -24.30 27.81 10.85
C GLY A 202 -25.11 27.34 12.05
N LYS A 203 -26.27 26.70 11.81
CA LYS A 203 -27.06 26.06 12.87
C LYS A 203 -26.34 24.87 13.50
N LEU A 204 -25.63 24.06 12.72
CA LEU A 204 -24.82 22.96 13.28
C LEU A 204 -23.75 23.51 14.24
N ASP A 205 -23.03 24.54 13.82
CA ASP A 205 -22.00 25.17 14.65
C ASP A 205 -22.58 25.73 15.96
N HIS A 206 -23.82 26.23 15.95
CA HIS A 206 -24.52 26.67 17.16
C HIS A 206 -24.90 25.48 18.05
N TRP A 207 -25.48 24.44 17.48
CA TRP A 207 -25.85 23.20 18.20
C TRP A 207 -24.64 22.52 18.85
N LEU A 208 -23.50 22.49 18.16
CA LEU A 208 -22.23 21.98 18.72
C LEU A 208 -21.74 22.80 19.91
N LYS A 209 -21.90 24.13 19.86
CA LYS A 209 -21.54 25.05 20.96
C LYS A 209 -22.45 24.88 22.16
N GLU A 210 -23.76 24.75 21.96
CA GLU A 210 -24.72 24.44 23.03
C GLU A 210 -24.43 23.06 23.67
N GLY A 211 -23.93 22.11 22.87
CA GLY A 211 -23.44 20.82 23.33
C GLY A 211 -22.12 20.87 24.14
N GLY A 212 -21.57 22.05 24.41
CA GLY A 212 -20.40 22.24 25.27
C GLY A 212 -19.05 22.16 24.55
N LEU A 213 -19.01 22.21 23.20
CA LEU A 213 -17.77 22.32 22.44
C LEU A 213 -17.45 23.78 22.11
N ASP A 214 -16.32 24.29 22.62
CA ASP A 214 -15.80 25.59 22.22
C ASP A 214 -15.05 25.48 20.88
N LEU A 215 -15.72 25.91 19.81
CA LEU A 215 -15.23 25.85 18.43
C LEU A 215 -15.02 27.27 17.86
N PRO A 216 -13.84 27.88 18.04
CA PRO A 216 -13.51 29.16 17.44
C PRO A 216 -13.33 29.04 15.91
N PRO A 217 -13.55 30.12 15.14
CA PRO A 217 -13.42 30.07 13.67
C PRO A 217 -11.98 29.73 13.24
N PRO A 218 -11.78 28.84 12.26
CA PRO A 218 -10.47 28.28 11.91
C PRO A 218 -9.51 29.32 11.30
N ARG A 219 -10.01 30.25 10.47
CA ARG A 219 -9.19 31.17 9.65
C ARG A 219 -8.86 32.52 10.31
N HIS A 220 -9.61 32.91 11.35
CA HIS A 220 -9.53 34.27 11.93
C HIS A 220 -9.06 34.31 13.39
N SER A 221 -8.87 33.16 14.03
CA SER A 221 -8.54 33.10 15.45
C SER A 221 -7.02 33.01 15.67
N ARG A 222 -6.47 33.88 16.54
CA ARG A 222 -5.15 33.67 17.17
C ARG A 222 -5.19 32.55 18.24
N HIS A 223 -6.35 31.92 18.41
CA HIS A 223 -6.65 30.97 19.47
C HIS A 223 -7.25 29.69 18.88
N TRP A 224 -6.48 28.60 18.89
CA TRP A 224 -6.98 27.28 18.55
C TRP A 224 -7.72 26.65 19.72
N PRO A 225 -8.74 25.80 19.48
CA PRO A 225 -9.40 25.10 20.55
C PRO A 225 -8.37 24.28 21.34
N GLN A 226 -8.48 24.29 22.67
CA GLN A 226 -7.50 23.64 23.55
C GLN A 226 -7.30 22.15 23.21
N LEU A 227 -8.37 21.48 22.76
CA LEU A 227 -8.33 20.08 22.32
C LEU A 227 -7.44 19.88 21.08
N LEU A 228 -7.41 20.84 20.14
CA LEU A 228 -6.55 20.80 18.95
C LEU A 228 -5.08 20.98 19.32
N VAL A 229 -4.79 21.85 20.29
CA VAL A 229 -3.43 22.04 20.81
C VAL A 229 -2.95 20.79 21.55
N LYS A 230 -3.82 20.19 22.38
CA LYS A 230 -3.51 18.97 23.15
C LYS A 230 -3.26 17.75 22.27
N SER A 231 -4.01 17.61 21.18
CA SER A 231 -3.90 16.49 20.25
C SER A 231 -2.64 16.56 19.38
N ARG A 232 -1.94 17.70 19.32
CA ARG A 232 -0.76 17.91 18.47
C ARG A 232 0.37 16.90 18.76
N PRO A 233 0.94 16.23 17.73
CA PRO A 233 2.13 15.39 17.88
C PRO A 233 3.33 16.19 18.40
N ALA A 234 4.15 15.57 19.25
CA ALA A 234 5.31 16.24 19.83
C ALA A 234 6.35 16.61 18.76
N GLY A 235 6.81 17.87 18.76
CA GLY A 235 7.80 18.39 17.82
C GLY A 235 7.30 18.62 16.39
N PHE A 236 5.98 18.56 16.16
CA PHE A 236 5.37 18.99 14.90
C PHE A 236 5.09 20.49 14.95
N HIS A 237 5.55 21.25 13.95
CA HIS A 237 5.38 22.72 13.91
C HIS A 237 4.46 23.21 12.78
N GLY A 238 3.96 22.31 11.93
CA GLY A 238 3.04 22.65 10.84
C GLY A 238 1.67 23.14 11.33
N ALA A 239 0.93 23.76 10.40
CA ALA A 239 -0.42 24.26 10.61
C ALA A 239 -1.45 23.11 10.56
N PRO A 240 -2.56 23.20 11.32
CA PRO A 240 -3.63 22.20 11.28
C PRO A 240 -4.38 22.24 9.96
N ASP A 241 -4.50 23.40 9.32
CA ASP A 241 -5.27 23.64 8.11
C ASP A 241 -4.50 23.29 6.84
N TYR A 242 -5.23 22.70 5.90
CA TYR A 242 -4.81 22.44 4.53
C TYR A 242 -5.98 22.88 3.68
N GLU A 243 -5.77 23.81 2.74
CA GLU A 243 -6.81 24.20 1.80
C GLU A 243 -6.90 23.14 0.71
N PRO A 244 -7.93 22.28 0.72
CA PRO A 244 -8.11 21.33 -0.35
C PRO A 244 -8.72 22.05 -1.55
N GLU A 245 -8.22 21.73 -2.73
CA GLU A 245 -8.77 22.26 -3.95
C GLU A 245 -10.05 21.50 -4.29
N LEU A 246 -11.19 22.13 -4.00
CA LEU A 246 -12.49 21.54 -4.24
C LEU A 246 -12.84 21.59 -5.74
N PRO A 247 -13.47 20.54 -6.30
CA PRO A 247 -13.89 20.53 -7.69
C PRO A 247 -14.89 21.66 -7.97
N ILE A 248 -14.67 22.41 -9.07
CA ILE A 248 -15.51 23.55 -9.46
C ILE A 248 -16.90 23.06 -9.90
N GLY A 249 -17.93 23.84 -9.58
CA GLY A 249 -19.24 23.75 -10.23
C GLY A 249 -20.31 23.00 -9.43
N LEU A 250 -19.96 22.51 -8.25
CA LEU A 250 -20.93 21.91 -7.34
C LEU A 250 -21.60 22.99 -6.47
N PRO A 251 -22.94 23.00 -6.35
CA PRO A 251 -23.69 24.03 -5.61
C PRO A 251 -23.39 24.03 -4.10
N PHE A 252 -22.87 22.92 -3.57
CA PHE A 252 -22.77 22.65 -2.14
C PHE A 252 -21.72 23.51 -1.42
N GLY A 253 -20.63 23.91 -2.09
CA GLY A 253 -19.54 24.66 -1.44
C GLY A 253 -19.97 26.01 -0.85
N ARG A 254 -21.01 26.66 -1.41
CA ARG A 254 -21.46 28.00 -0.98
C ARG A 254 -22.14 28.04 0.38
N HIS A 255 -22.47 26.88 0.96
CA HIS A 255 -23.22 26.79 2.21
C HIS A 255 -22.33 26.63 3.46
N ASP A 256 -21.02 26.37 3.31
CA ASP A 256 -20.09 26.32 4.44
C ASP A 256 -19.59 27.73 4.77
N PRO A 257 -19.89 28.30 5.96
CA PRO A 257 -19.42 29.64 6.34
C PRO A 257 -17.90 29.74 6.46
N ASP A 258 -17.19 28.60 6.57
CA ASP A 258 -15.72 28.56 6.65
C ASP A 258 -15.06 28.45 5.25
N LEU A 259 -15.84 28.34 4.17
CA LEU A 259 -15.37 28.49 2.80
C LEU A 259 -15.40 29.98 2.43
N ALA A 260 -14.23 30.58 2.21
CA ALA A 260 -14.16 32.01 1.88
C ALA A 260 -15.03 32.36 0.66
N ASP A 261 -15.84 33.42 0.79
CA ASP A 261 -16.52 34.09 -0.31
C ASP A 261 -15.48 34.50 -1.38
N GLY A 262 -15.31 33.66 -2.41
CA GLY A 262 -14.62 34.04 -3.65
C GLY A 262 -13.31 33.32 -4.01
N THR A 263 -12.81 32.35 -3.25
CA THR A 263 -11.55 31.63 -3.63
C THR A 263 -11.75 30.17 -4.07
N ASN A 264 -12.86 29.86 -4.73
CA ASN A 264 -13.01 28.63 -5.53
C ASN A 264 -13.24 28.91 -7.03
N THR A 265 -12.89 30.11 -7.51
CA THR A 265 -12.69 30.32 -8.95
C THR A 265 -11.26 29.96 -9.28
N ILE A 266 -11.05 28.96 -10.14
CA ILE A 266 -9.75 28.63 -10.74
C ILE A 266 -9.20 29.77 -11.65
N LEU A 267 -9.89 30.90 -11.73
CA LEU A 267 -9.56 32.01 -12.64
C LEU A 267 -8.46 33.00 -12.22
N PRO A 268 -8.01 33.17 -10.94
CA PRO A 268 -6.86 34.02 -10.67
C PRO A 268 -5.53 33.23 -10.64
N LEU A 269 -5.53 31.90 -10.78
CA LEU A 269 -4.28 31.14 -10.83
C LEU A 269 -3.51 31.38 -12.12
N ALA A 270 -4.19 31.47 -13.28
CA ALA A 270 -3.57 31.96 -14.51
C ALA A 270 -2.93 33.35 -14.36
N SER A 271 -3.50 34.22 -13.52
CA SER A 271 -2.96 35.57 -13.23
C SER A 271 -1.86 35.59 -12.15
N LYS A 272 -1.85 34.64 -11.20
CA LYS A 272 -0.82 34.50 -10.16
C LYS A 272 0.40 33.69 -10.62
N TRP A 273 0.28 32.90 -11.69
CA TRP A 273 1.35 32.02 -12.17
C TRP A 273 2.54 32.76 -12.80
N SER A 274 2.37 34.01 -13.22
CA SER A 274 3.47 34.87 -13.69
C SER A 274 4.34 35.43 -12.55
N ALA A 275 3.85 35.44 -11.30
CA ALA A 275 4.55 36.03 -10.16
C ALA A 275 5.46 35.03 -9.42
N ARG A 276 5.05 33.77 -9.26
CA ARG A 276 5.82 32.79 -8.47
C ARG A 276 6.99 32.16 -9.24
N VAL A 277 6.86 31.97 -10.56
CA VAL A 277 7.94 31.46 -11.43
C VAL A 277 9.07 32.49 -11.65
N LYS A 278 8.87 33.77 -11.28
CA LYS A 278 9.94 34.79 -11.33
C LYS A 278 10.88 34.83 -10.12
N THR A 279 10.63 34.06 -9.05
CA THR A 279 11.50 34.08 -7.85
C THR A 279 12.69 33.12 -7.89
N GLY A 280 12.96 32.52 -9.06
CA GLY A 280 14.20 31.81 -9.37
C GLY A 280 15.06 32.51 -10.43
N ALA A 281 14.84 33.81 -10.68
CA ALA A 281 15.79 34.60 -11.47
C ALA A 281 17.09 34.69 -10.66
N ARG A 282 17.98 33.72 -10.84
CA ARG A 282 19.41 33.91 -10.57
C ARG A 282 19.78 35.20 -11.29
N HIS A 283 20.23 36.19 -10.53
CA HIS A 283 21.00 37.29 -11.09
C HIS A 283 22.19 36.67 -11.82
N ILE A 284 22.06 36.53 -13.13
CA ILE A 284 23.17 36.29 -14.03
C ILE A 284 23.69 37.70 -14.34
N PRO A 285 24.98 37.99 -14.09
CA PRO A 285 25.54 39.28 -14.49
C PRO A 285 25.37 39.43 -16.01
N GLU A 286 24.79 40.55 -16.44
CA GLU A 286 24.63 40.88 -17.86
C GLU A 286 26.01 40.85 -18.55
N PRO A 287 26.24 39.96 -19.53
CA PRO A 287 27.35 40.14 -20.45
C PRO A 287 26.91 41.18 -21.48
N SER A 288 27.55 42.33 -21.44
CA SER A 288 27.46 43.36 -22.49
C SER A 288 28.08 42.83 -23.79
N VAL A 289 27.32 42.07 -24.59
CA VAL A 289 27.74 41.67 -25.95
C VAL A 289 26.54 41.74 -26.89
N SER A 290 26.19 42.96 -27.29
CA SER A 290 25.11 43.23 -28.25
C SER A 290 25.47 42.84 -29.70
N GLY A 291 26.73 42.46 -29.99
CA GLY A 291 27.18 42.07 -31.33
C GLY A 291 27.10 40.56 -31.65
N GLU A 292 27.18 39.68 -30.65
CA GLU A 292 27.21 38.21 -30.88
C GLU A 292 25.83 37.54 -30.93
N SER A 293 24.80 38.20 -30.40
CA SER A 293 23.42 37.67 -30.30
C SER A 293 22.80 37.34 -31.65
N TRP A 294 23.03 38.17 -32.68
CA TRP A 294 22.56 37.94 -34.05
C TRP A 294 23.28 36.75 -34.72
N SER A 295 24.53 36.46 -34.32
CA SER A 295 25.30 35.33 -34.84
C SER A 295 24.82 33.98 -34.27
N ILE A 296 24.33 33.95 -33.04
CA ILE A 296 23.85 32.73 -32.39
C ILE A 296 22.46 32.35 -32.93
N ALA A 297 21.55 33.33 -33.07
CA ALA A 297 20.22 33.11 -33.63
C ALA A 297 20.28 32.54 -35.06
N SER A 298 21.12 33.12 -35.91
CA SER A 298 21.33 32.64 -37.30
C SER A 298 21.95 31.24 -37.35
N ARG A 299 22.90 30.90 -36.45
CA ARG A 299 23.44 29.54 -36.34
C ARG A 299 22.41 28.51 -35.87
N CYS A 300 21.50 28.89 -34.97
CA CYS A 300 20.38 28.05 -34.54
C CYS A 300 19.36 27.87 -35.67
N GLU A 301 19.06 28.93 -36.42
CA GLU A 301 18.17 28.87 -37.59
C GLU A 301 18.75 27.96 -38.69
N GLU A 302 20.04 28.07 -38.96
CA GLU A 302 20.75 27.21 -39.89
C GLU A 302 20.74 25.74 -39.42
N ALA A 303 20.92 25.49 -38.11
CA ALA A 303 20.80 24.15 -37.55
C ALA A 303 19.37 23.57 -37.72
N LEU A 304 18.33 24.39 -37.58
CA LEU A 304 16.95 24.00 -37.85
C LEU A 304 16.73 23.68 -39.33
N ARG A 305 17.21 24.53 -40.25
CA ARG A 305 17.14 24.29 -41.71
C ARG A 305 17.85 23.00 -42.10
N GLN A 306 19.08 22.80 -41.62
CA GLN A 306 19.87 21.58 -41.88
C GLN A 306 19.22 20.31 -41.33
N SER A 307 18.40 20.40 -40.28
CA SER A 307 17.73 19.21 -39.74
C SER A 307 16.61 18.73 -40.67
N THR A 308 15.92 19.64 -41.35
CA THR A 308 14.83 19.31 -42.28
C THR A 308 15.31 18.64 -43.56
N THR A 309 16.58 18.88 -43.96
CA THR A 309 17.19 18.28 -45.16
C THR A 309 17.79 16.89 -44.94
N LEU A 310 17.81 16.38 -43.70
CA LEU A 310 18.33 15.04 -43.41
C LEU A 310 17.39 13.96 -43.96
N THR A 311 17.67 13.45 -45.16
CA THR A 311 16.78 12.53 -45.89
C THR A 311 17.01 11.04 -45.63
N HIS A 312 18.17 10.58 -45.13
CA HIS A 312 18.48 9.14 -45.06
C HIS A 312 18.52 8.50 -43.66
N GLN A 313 18.05 7.25 -43.59
CA GLN A 313 18.32 6.33 -42.48
C GLN A 313 19.83 6.03 -42.43
N PRO A 314 20.51 6.31 -41.31
CA PRO A 314 21.95 6.08 -41.23
C PRO A 314 22.24 4.61 -40.90
N GLY A 315 23.38 4.09 -41.37
CA GLY A 315 23.85 2.74 -41.05
C GLY A 315 24.06 2.51 -39.54
N TRP A 316 24.02 1.25 -39.10
CA TRP A 316 24.03 0.85 -37.69
C TRP A 316 25.15 1.48 -36.83
N LEU A 317 26.32 1.73 -37.42
CA LEU A 317 27.47 2.40 -36.77
C LEU A 317 27.13 3.82 -36.29
N ILE A 318 26.36 4.56 -37.07
CA ILE A 318 25.90 5.91 -36.72
C ILE A 318 24.85 5.82 -35.62
N THR A 319 24.01 4.79 -35.61
CA THR A 319 23.03 4.52 -34.55
C THR A 319 23.69 4.21 -33.21
N VAL A 320 24.78 3.43 -33.20
CA VAL A 320 25.58 3.13 -32.00
C VAL A 320 26.31 4.38 -31.50
N GLY A 321 26.93 5.15 -32.40
CA GLY A 321 27.53 6.45 -32.06
C GLY A 321 26.49 7.44 -31.48
N HIS A 322 25.26 7.39 -31.98
CA HIS A 322 24.16 8.18 -31.41
C HIS A 322 23.69 7.69 -30.05
N ALA A 323 23.67 6.37 -29.80
CA ALA A 323 23.36 5.83 -28.47
C ALA A 323 24.43 6.23 -27.43
N LEU A 324 25.72 6.18 -27.81
CA LEU A 324 26.84 6.63 -26.99
C LEU A 324 26.78 8.13 -26.69
N THR A 325 26.53 8.96 -27.70
CA THR A 325 26.35 10.41 -27.49
C THR A 325 25.14 10.70 -26.61
N THR A 326 24.02 10.00 -26.82
CA THR A 326 22.83 10.09 -25.96
C THR A 326 23.13 9.73 -24.50
N PHE A 327 23.96 8.71 -24.25
CA PHE A 327 24.38 8.30 -22.91
C PHE A 327 25.27 9.36 -22.22
N LEU A 328 26.15 10.03 -22.97
CA LEU A 328 27.06 11.08 -22.47
C LEU A 328 26.39 12.45 -22.29
N MET A 329 25.23 12.71 -22.92
CA MET A 329 24.52 14.00 -22.86
C MET A 329 24.19 14.53 -21.45
N PRO A 330 23.63 13.75 -20.49
CA PRO A 330 23.33 14.29 -19.15
C PRO A 330 24.61 14.70 -18.39
N MET A 331 25.73 14.05 -18.67
CA MET A 331 27.04 14.44 -18.13
C MET A 331 27.51 15.76 -18.75
N LEU A 332 27.39 15.91 -20.08
CA LEU A 332 27.74 17.13 -20.79
C LEU A 332 26.85 18.33 -20.42
N ALA A 333 25.55 18.12 -20.21
CA ALA A 333 24.64 19.16 -19.74
C ALA A 333 24.97 19.60 -18.30
N ARG A 334 25.31 18.67 -17.40
CA ARG A 334 25.81 18.99 -16.05
C ARG A 334 27.15 19.71 -16.09
N LEU A 335 28.06 19.32 -16.99
CA LEU A 335 29.34 20.00 -17.20
C LEU A 335 29.13 21.43 -17.69
N ALA A 336 28.24 21.65 -18.68
CA ALA A 336 27.89 23.00 -19.14
C ALA A 336 27.32 23.86 -18.01
N HIS A 337 26.42 23.30 -17.19
CA HIS A 337 25.85 24.01 -16.03
C HIS A 337 26.87 24.25 -14.90
N GLY A 338 27.92 23.44 -14.80
CA GLY A 338 29.05 23.65 -13.88
C GLY A 338 30.04 24.71 -14.37
N LEU A 339 30.26 24.77 -15.69
CA LEU A 339 31.15 25.74 -16.34
C LEU A 339 30.58 27.17 -16.34
N ASP A 340 29.26 27.33 -16.24
CA ASP A 340 28.58 28.62 -16.01
C ASP A 340 28.98 29.32 -14.70
N ARG A 341 29.59 28.60 -13.74
CA ARG A 341 30.06 29.18 -12.47
C ARG A 341 31.51 29.68 -12.52
N GLY A 342 32.21 29.55 -13.66
CA GLY A 342 33.62 29.92 -13.82
C GLY A 342 33.89 30.80 -15.05
N ALA A 343 35.16 31.20 -15.24
CA ALA A 343 35.62 32.13 -16.29
C ALA A 343 35.60 31.56 -17.73
N THR A 344 34.79 30.53 -18.01
CA THR A 344 34.77 29.76 -19.27
C THR A 344 33.40 29.80 -19.96
N ALA A 345 32.78 30.98 -20.05
CA ALA A 345 31.46 31.17 -20.65
C ALA A 345 31.41 30.77 -22.14
N ASP A 346 32.50 30.99 -22.89
CA ASP A 346 32.56 30.68 -24.33
C ASP A 346 32.46 29.18 -24.63
N TRP A 347 33.11 28.35 -23.80
CA TRP A 347 33.02 26.88 -23.92
C TRP A 347 31.63 26.36 -23.59
N ALA A 348 30.95 26.98 -22.61
CA ALA A 348 29.56 26.66 -22.29
C ALA A 348 28.64 26.99 -23.48
N ALA A 349 28.82 28.13 -24.14
CA ALA A 349 28.05 28.50 -25.33
C ALA A 349 28.26 27.53 -26.52
N ILE A 350 29.51 27.13 -26.79
CA ILE A 350 29.83 26.15 -27.84
C ILE A 350 29.20 24.78 -27.55
N LEU A 351 29.30 24.32 -26.29
CA LEU A 351 28.68 23.07 -25.86
C LEU A 351 27.15 23.13 -26.01
N ARG A 352 26.51 24.20 -25.55
CA ARG A 352 25.05 24.41 -25.69
C ARG A 352 24.61 24.44 -27.15
N LEU A 353 25.35 25.09 -28.05
CA LEU A 353 25.04 25.09 -29.49
C LEU A 353 25.13 23.69 -30.10
N ARG A 354 26.13 22.88 -29.69
CA ARG A 354 26.23 21.47 -30.11
C ARG A 354 25.08 20.63 -29.55
N LEU A 355 24.69 20.85 -28.30
CA LEU A 355 23.54 20.19 -27.67
C LEU A 355 22.24 20.56 -28.38
N PHE A 356 22.03 21.83 -28.71
CA PHE A 356 20.90 22.33 -29.50
C PHE A 356 20.83 21.61 -30.85
N ARG A 357 21.91 21.61 -31.64
CA ARG A 357 21.96 20.93 -32.94
C ARG A 357 21.70 19.44 -32.84
N HIS A 358 22.17 18.79 -31.78
CA HIS A 358 21.92 17.37 -31.54
C HIS A 358 20.44 17.11 -31.19
N SER A 359 19.88 17.86 -30.24
CA SER A 359 18.49 17.72 -29.80
C SER A 359 17.49 17.89 -30.95
N VAL A 360 17.68 18.89 -31.80
CA VAL A 360 16.87 19.11 -33.01
C VAL A 360 16.96 17.93 -33.99
N ARG A 361 18.16 17.38 -34.21
CA ARG A 361 18.34 16.21 -35.09
C ARG A 361 17.68 14.95 -34.55
N VAL A 362 17.76 14.73 -33.23
CA VAL A 362 17.11 13.58 -32.58
C VAL A 362 15.60 13.74 -32.63
N ALA A 363 15.07 14.94 -32.35
CA ALA A 363 13.65 15.24 -32.45
C ALA A 363 13.10 14.94 -33.86
N PHE A 364 13.80 15.38 -34.91
CA PHE A 364 13.40 15.11 -36.30
C PHE A 364 13.42 13.62 -36.65
N ARG A 365 14.40 12.85 -36.14
CA ARG A 365 14.44 11.40 -36.34
C ARG A 365 13.36 10.66 -35.57
N ALA A 366 13.09 11.09 -34.34
CA ALA A 366 12.00 10.58 -33.53
C ALA A 366 10.66 10.81 -34.22
N GLU A 367 10.45 12.00 -34.79
CA GLU A 367 9.30 12.31 -35.62
C GLU A 367 9.15 11.33 -36.80
N ARG A 368 10.22 11.11 -37.58
CA ARG A 368 10.18 10.14 -38.69
C ARG A 368 9.93 8.71 -38.24
N ALA A 369 10.33 8.36 -37.01
CA ALA A 369 10.05 7.06 -36.41
C ALA A 369 8.65 6.96 -35.79
N GLY A 370 7.81 8.00 -35.90
CA GLY A 370 6.47 8.06 -35.29
C GLY A 370 6.46 8.20 -33.76
N ARG A 371 7.58 8.63 -33.17
CA ARG A 371 7.77 8.75 -31.71
C ARG A 371 7.61 10.19 -31.24
N HIS A 372 6.36 10.65 -31.19
CA HIS A 372 6.05 12.06 -30.95
C HIS A 372 6.34 12.53 -29.50
N GLY A 373 6.23 11.66 -28.48
CA GLY A 373 6.54 12.02 -27.10
C GLY A 373 8.04 12.27 -26.91
N THR A 374 8.86 11.38 -27.46
CA THR A 374 10.32 11.57 -27.46
C THR A 374 10.74 12.82 -28.25
N ALA A 375 10.10 13.10 -29.39
CA ALA A 375 10.34 14.32 -30.15
C ALA A 375 9.99 15.59 -29.35
N LEU A 376 8.85 15.61 -28.65
CA LEU A 376 8.45 16.72 -27.79
C LEU A 376 9.44 16.98 -26.65
N ARG A 377 9.95 15.91 -26.02
CA ARG A 377 11.00 16.01 -25.00
C ARG A 377 12.28 16.61 -25.57
N ASP A 378 12.78 16.10 -26.69
CA ASP A 378 14.02 16.62 -27.28
C ASP A 378 13.86 18.05 -27.80
N LEU A 379 12.64 18.45 -28.22
CA LEU A 379 12.31 19.85 -28.52
C LEU A 379 12.31 20.73 -27.26
N SER A 380 11.81 20.24 -26.12
CA SER A 380 11.88 20.99 -24.85
C SER A 380 13.32 21.22 -24.40
N ILE A 381 14.22 20.25 -24.63
CA ILE A 381 15.66 20.41 -24.41
C ILE A 381 16.20 21.50 -25.34
N ALA A 382 15.84 21.49 -26.62
CA ALA A 382 16.28 22.52 -27.57
C ALA A 382 15.85 23.93 -27.14
N VAL A 383 14.61 24.08 -26.65
CA VAL A 383 14.07 25.36 -26.15
C VAL A 383 14.83 25.83 -24.91
N ASP A 384 15.06 24.96 -23.93
CA ASP A 384 15.82 25.29 -22.71
C ASP A 384 17.26 25.71 -23.04
N GLN A 385 17.95 24.97 -23.91
CA GLN A 385 19.32 25.31 -24.33
C GLN A 385 19.38 26.65 -25.07
N TYR A 386 18.35 26.96 -25.87
CA TYR A 386 18.26 28.23 -26.57
C TYR A 386 17.98 29.42 -25.63
N GLN A 387 17.07 29.26 -24.67
CA GLN A 387 16.81 30.26 -23.63
C GLN A 387 18.05 30.52 -22.77
N GLN A 388 18.84 29.50 -22.47
CA GLN A 388 20.11 29.66 -21.76
C GLN A 388 21.22 30.30 -22.60
N LEU A 389 21.11 30.32 -23.93
CA LEU A 389 22.08 30.95 -24.84
C LEU A 389 21.78 32.43 -25.09
N GLN A 390 20.50 32.81 -25.22
CA GLN A 390 20.09 34.21 -25.47
C GLN A 390 19.64 34.97 -24.21
N GLY A 391 19.46 34.29 -23.07
CA GLY A 391 18.74 34.85 -21.92
C GLY A 391 17.23 34.83 -22.12
N ALA A 392 16.50 35.71 -21.42
CA ALA A 392 15.06 35.87 -21.58
C ALA A 392 14.73 36.51 -22.95
N ALA A 393 14.81 35.72 -24.02
CA ALA A 393 14.50 36.15 -25.37
C ALA A 393 13.03 36.61 -25.48
N PRO A 394 12.75 37.73 -26.17
CA PRO A 394 11.39 38.16 -26.41
C PRO A 394 10.64 37.10 -27.23
N LEU A 395 9.34 36.89 -26.92
CA LEU A 395 8.44 35.96 -27.61
C LEU A 395 8.33 36.18 -29.15
N THR A 396 8.87 37.30 -29.64
CA THR A 396 8.93 37.68 -31.05
C THR A 396 10.13 37.10 -31.81
N ASP A 397 11.06 36.38 -31.17
CA ASP A 397 12.19 35.77 -31.88
C ASP A 397 11.70 34.67 -32.86
N PRO A 398 12.08 34.72 -34.16
CA PRO A 398 11.65 33.75 -35.16
C PRO A 398 12.01 32.30 -34.82
N VAL A 399 13.12 32.05 -34.12
CA VAL A 399 13.54 30.69 -33.73
C VAL A 399 12.60 30.13 -32.66
N VAL A 400 12.24 30.94 -31.67
CA VAL A 400 11.30 30.56 -30.60
C VAL A 400 9.92 30.27 -31.17
N GLN A 401 9.42 31.13 -32.07
CA GLN A 401 8.13 30.92 -32.73
C GLN A 401 8.11 29.62 -33.55
N ARG A 402 9.20 29.32 -34.27
CA ARG A 402 9.30 28.08 -35.06
C ARG A 402 9.32 26.84 -34.17
N LEU A 403 10.06 26.85 -33.07
CA LEU A 403 10.09 25.76 -32.09
C LEU A 403 8.72 25.55 -31.42
N GLN A 404 8.06 26.63 -31.01
CA GLN A 404 6.71 26.57 -30.41
C GLN A 404 5.65 26.07 -31.38
N THR A 405 5.71 26.47 -32.65
CA THR A 405 4.82 25.95 -33.69
C THR A 405 5.06 24.47 -33.91
N TRP A 406 6.32 24.04 -34.00
CA TRP A 406 6.67 22.63 -34.12
C TRP A 406 6.19 21.80 -32.92
N GLN A 407 6.36 22.29 -31.69
CA GLN A 407 5.82 21.66 -30.49
C GLN A 407 4.30 21.53 -30.54
N ARG A 408 3.57 22.59 -30.92
CA ARG A 408 2.11 22.58 -31.04
C ARG A 408 1.62 21.56 -32.05
N GLU A 409 2.23 21.52 -33.24
CA GLU A 409 1.88 20.51 -34.26
C GLU A 409 2.17 19.08 -33.77
N ARG A 410 3.27 18.87 -33.03
CA ARG A 410 3.61 17.54 -32.50
C ARG A 410 2.66 17.10 -31.40
N VAL A 411 2.24 18.01 -30.52
CA VAL A 411 1.15 17.76 -29.57
C VAL A 411 -0.10 17.32 -30.34
N ASP A 412 -0.53 18.07 -31.35
CA ASP A 412 -1.73 17.74 -32.13
C ASP A 412 -1.63 16.36 -32.79
N THR A 413 -0.48 16.01 -33.38
CA THR A 413 -0.27 14.67 -33.94
C THR A 413 -0.32 13.56 -32.88
N LEU A 414 0.25 13.77 -31.70
CA LEU A 414 0.24 12.78 -30.61
C LEU A 414 -1.18 12.54 -30.10
N ILE A 415 -1.94 13.62 -29.86
CA ILE A 415 -3.32 13.54 -29.37
C ILE A 415 -4.23 12.92 -30.43
N ASN A 416 -4.10 13.32 -31.70
CA ASN A 416 -4.87 12.74 -32.80
C ASN A 416 -4.56 11.25 -32.96
N ASN A 417 -3.29 10.85 -32.82
CA ASN A 417 -2.91 9.45 -32.85
C ASN A 417 -3.57 8.64 -31.73
N LEU A 418 -3.62 9.18 -30.51
CA LEU A 418 -4.33 8.55 -29.39
C LEU A 418 -5.83 8.48 -29.65
N ALA A 419 -6.42 9.57 -30.15
CA ALA A 419 -7.84 9.67 -30.42
C ALA A 419 -8.31 8.69 -31.51
N VAL A 420 -7.54 8.54 -32.58
CA VAL A 420 -7.83 7.58 -33.66
C VAL A 420 -7.66 6.14 -33.19
N THR A 421 -6.62 5.87 -32.38
CA THR A 421 -6.31 4.49 -31.95
C THR A 421 -7.32 3.95 -30.95
N TRP A 422 -7.81 4.80 -30.04
CA TRP A 422 -8.67 4.39 -28.92
C TRP A 422 -10.09 5.00 -28.97
N LEU A 423 -10.46 5.69 -30.05
CA LEU A 423 -11.76 6.33 -30.27
C LEU A 423 -12.15 7.28 -29.11
N LEU A 424 -11.24 8.20 -28.73
CA LEU A 424 -11.52 9.16 -27.66
C LEU A 424 -12.61 10.17 -28.05
N GLU A 425 -13.34 10.64 -27.05
CA GLU A 425 -14.27 11.77 -27.22
C GLU A 425 -13.53 13.08 -27.55
N PRO A 426 -14.13 13.97 -28.35
CA PRO A 426 -13.54 15.28 -28.67
C PRO A 426 -13.30 16.18 -27.45
N SER A 427 -14.11 16.02 -26.39
CA SER A 427 -13.94 16.69 -25.10
C SER A 427 -12.65 16.24 -24.42
N ALA A 428 -12.44 14.92 -24.30
CA ALA A 428 -11.27 14.32 -23.66
C ALA A 428 -9.97 14.62 -24.42
N SER A 429 -9.99 14.64 -25.76
CA SER A 429 -8.82 15.00 -26.56
C SER A 429 -8.40 16.47 -26.36
N ARG A 430 -9.37 17.38 -26.21
CA ARG A 430 -9.10 18.79 -25.88
C ARG A 430 -8.45 18.94 -24.51
N VAL A 431 -8.97 18.25 -23.49
CA VAL A 431 -8.39 18.28 -22.13
C VAL A 431 -6.97 17.70 -22.14
N LEU A 432 -6.74 16.59 -22.87
CA LEU A 432 -5.41 15.97 -22.96
C LEU A 432 -4.42 16.85 -23.74
N LYS A 433 -4.88 17.60 -24.75
CA LYS A 433 -4.10 18.64 -25.42
C LYS A 433 -3.68 19.74 -24.44
N ILE A 434 -4.60 20.26 -23.63
CA ILE A 434 -4.29 21.26 -22.59
C ILE A 434 -3.30 20.69 -21.57
N CYS A 435 -3.48 19.44 -21.14
CA CYS A 435 -2.57 18.74 -20.24
C CYS A 435 -1.15 18.65 -20.81
N THR A 436 -0.99 18.19 -22.06
CA THR A 436 0.33 18.10 -22.72
C THR A 436 0.98 19.46 -22.92
N GLN A 437 0.22 20.52 -23.20
CA GLN A 437 0.75 21.89 -23.26
C GLN A 437 1.19 22.38 -21.88
N ARG A 438 0.41 22.10 -20.82
CA ARG A 438 0.78 22.43 -19.44
C ARG A 438 2.04 21.70 -19.00
N LEU A 439 2.17 20.42 -19.37
CA LEU A 439 3.38 19.62 -19.16
C LEU A 439 4.58 20.28 -19.81
N LEU A 440 4.51 20.65 -21.10
CA LEU A 440 5.64 21.25 -21.82
C LEU A 440 6.11 22.59 -21.24
N ASN A 441 5.24 23.31 -20.51
CA ASN A 441 5.59 24.57 -19.86
C ASN A 441 6.36 24.37 -18.53
N GLU A 442 6.45 23.13 -18.01
CA GLU A 442 7.23 22.84 -16.80
C GLU A 442 8.75 22.84 -17.11
N PRO A 443 9.57 23.54 -16.31
CA PRO A 443 11.02 23.62 -16.56
C PRO A 443 11.72 22.26 -16.50
N ASP A 444 11.14 21.31 -15.75
CA ASP A 444 11.71 19.98 -15.55
C ASP A 444 11.57 19.05 -16.77
N VAL A 445 10.76 19.39 -17.78
CA VAL A 445 10.53 18.52 -18.96
C VAL A 445 11.81 18.31 -19.77
N ALA A 446 12.68 19.33 -19.80
CA ALA A 446 13.98 19.25 -20.46
C ALA A 446 14.92 18.21 -19.81
N GLN A 447 14.65 17.78 -18.56
CA GLN A 447 15.44 16.74 -17.91
C GLN A 447 14.93 15.34 -18.32
N ARG A 448 15.75 14.54 -19.00
CA ARG A 448 15.36 13.22 -19.56
C ARG A 448 14.76 12.22 -18.58
N SER A 449 15.10 12.32 -17.29
CA SER A 449 14.66 11.42 -16.22
C SER A 449 13.54 12.01 -15.35
N SER A 450 13.04 13.20 -15.67
CA SER A 450 12.02 13.85 -14.87
C SER A 450 10.67 13.15 -14.99
N ARG A 451 9.79 13.44 -14.03
CA ARG A 451 8.42 12.92 -14.03
C ARG A 451 7.61 13.38 -15.25
N PRO A 452 7.58 14.68 -15.64
CA PRO A 452 6.81 15.12 -16.80
C PRO A 452 7.33 14.52 -18.12
N SER A 453 8.64 14.35 -18.27
CA SER A 453 9.20 13.73 -19.49
C SER A 453 8.80 12.26 -19.64
N ARG A 454 8.77 11.51 -18.54
CA ARG A 454 8.34 10.11 -18.53
C ARG A 454 6.84 9.97 -18.78
N LEU A 455 6.04 10.93 -18.32
CA LEU A 455 4.61 10.93 -18.59
C LEU A 455 4.31 11.14 -20.09
N LEU A 456 5.08 11.98 -20.78
CA LEU A 456 5.01 12.07 -22.25
C LEU A 456 5.38 10.75 -22.95
N ASP A 457 6.42 10.07 -22.45
CA ASP A 457 6.81 8.75 -22.96
C ASP A 457 5.71 7.70 -22.71
N ASP A 458 5.05 7.73 -21.55
CA ASP A 458 3.93 6.83 -21.22
C ASP A 458 2.71 7.10 -22.13
N LEU A 459 2.39 8.37 -22.44
CA LEU A 459 1.33 8.74 -23.41
C LEU A 459 1.65 8.26 -24.84
N GLU A 460 2.90 8.39 -25.27
CA GLU A 460 3.35 7.83 -26.56
C GLU A 460 3.22 6.30 -26.57
N GLN A 461 3.64 5.64 -25.48
CA GLN A 461 3.57 4.19 -25.34
C GLN A 461 2.12 3.71 -25.48
N ILE A 462 1.16 4.35 -24.82
CA ILE A 462 -0.27 3.99 -24.92
C ILE A 462 -0.77 4.00 -26.37
N GLY A 463 -0.40 5.01 -27.16
CA GLY A 463 -0.79 5.11 -28.57
C GLY A 463 -0.13 4.03 -29.44
N ARG A 464 1.14 3.73 -29.16
CA ARG A 464 1.90 2.71 -29.91
C ARG A 464 1.43 1.30 -29.60
N GLU A 465 1.11 1.01 -28.35
CA GLU A 465 0.64 -0.31 -27.91
C GLU A 465 -0.70 -0.69 -28.55
N GLY A 466 -1.57 0.29 -28.82
CA GLY A 466 -2.83 0.04 -29.54
C GLY A 466 -2.64 -0.34 -31.01
N ARG A 467 -1.53 0.05 -31.63
CA ARG A 467 -1.21 -0.25 -33.05
C ARG A 467 -0.31 -1.48 -33.22
N THR A 468 0.40 -1.87 -32.16
CA THR A 468 1.42 -2.92 -32.23
C THR A 468 0.79 -4.30 -32.15
N LYS A 469 1.02 -5.13 -33.17
CA LYS A 469 0.64 -6.55 -33.15
C LYS A 469 1.77 -7.38 -32.54
N TYR A 470 1.46 -8.13 -31.50
CA TYR A 470 2.41 -8.97 -30.81
C TYR A 470 2.34 -10.42 -31.29
N TYR A 471 3.50 -11.05 -31.41
CA TYR A 471 3.65 -12.44 -31.82
C TYR A 471 4.60 -13.17 -30.87
N ARG A 472 4.25 -14.40 -30.51
CA ARG A 472 5.15 -15.32 -29.82
C ARG A 472 5.74 -16.29 -30.83
N LEU A 473 7.07 -16.37 -30.88
CA LEU A 473 7.79 -17.35 -31.67
C LEU A 473 7.87 -18.67 -30.88
N LEU A 474 7.47 -19.77 -31.51
CA LEU A 474 7.52 -21.11 -30.92
C LEU A 474 8.38 -22.03 -31.81
N PRO A 475 9.71 -21.80 -31.89
CA PRO A 475 10.57 -22.47 -32.86
C PRO A 475 10.58 -24.00 -32.69
N LEU A 476 10.68 -24.48 -31.44
CA LEU A 476 10.73 -25.92 -31.13
C LEU A 476 9.42 -26.68 -31.40
N ILE A 477 8.26 -26.03 -31.21
CA ILE A 477 6.95 -26.67 -31.43
C ILE A 477 6.64 -26.79 -32.92
N SER A 478 7.16 -25.87 -33.74
CA SER A 478 6.95 -25.88 -35.19
C SER A 478 7.61 -27.08 -35.87
N VAL A 479 8.82 -27.45 -35.43
CA VAL A 479 9.57 -28.62 -35.93
C VAL A 479 8.80 -29.93 -35.67
N TRP A 480 8.09 -30.02 -34.55
CA TRP A 480 7.43 -31.25 -34.11
C TRP A 480 5.95 -31.37 -34.50
N ARG A 481 5.25 -30.27 -34.80
CA ARG A 481 3.78 -30.29 -35.00
C ARG A 481 3.25 -29.66 -36.29
N ARG A 482 4.09 -29.34 -37.30
CA ARG A 482 3.67 -28.69 -38.57
C ARG A 482 2.66 -27.54 -38.34
N LYS A 483 2.86 -26.74 -37.28
CA LYS A 483 2.06 -25.54 -36.96
C LYS A 483 2.88 -24.29 -37.24
N SER A 484 2.17 -23.19 -37.53
CA SER A 484 2.79 -21.88 -37.80
C SER A 484 3.75 -21.49 -36.68
N VAL A 485 4.95 -21.04 -37.06
CA VAL A 485 6.02 -20.60 -36.14
C VAL A 485 5.58 -19.41 -35.27
N GLN A 486 4.57 -18.67 -35.73
CA GLN A 486 4.07 -17.44 -35.12
C GLN A 486 2.68 -17.68 -34.51
N LEU A 487 2.54 -17.38 -33.21
CA LEU A 487 1.26 -17.30 -32.51
C LEU A 487 0.94 -15.83 -32.21
N GLY A 488 -0.15 -15.31 -32.77
CA GLY A 488 -0.62 -13.96 -32.50
C GLY A 488 -1.09 -13.79 -31.05
N LEU A 489 -0.71 -12.68 -30.43
CA LEU A 489 -1.08 -12.29 -29.06
C LEU A 489 -2.02 -11.07 -29.10
N PRO A 490 -3.32 -11.26 -29.43
CA PRO A 490 -4.24 -10.15 -29.69
C PRO A 490 -4.48 -9.26 -28.45
N PHE A 491 -4.39 -9.83 -27.26
CA PHE A 491 -4.68 -9.14 -25.99
C PHE A 491 -3.50 -8.34 -25.45
N GLN A 492 -2.28 -8.57 -25.94
CA GLN A 492 -1.08 -8.02 -25.31
C GLN A 492 -0.95 -6.51 -25.52
N GLY A 493 -1.41 -5.98 -26.67
CA GLY A 493 -1.44 -4.54 -26.94
C GLY A 493 -2.30 -3.77 -25.92
N PRO A 494 -3.61 -4.08 -25.82
CA PRO A 494 -4.50 -3.45 -24.83
C PRO A 494 -4.01 -3.60 -23.38
N LEU A 495 -3.48 -4.77 -22.99
CA LEU A 495 -2.97 -4.99 -21.63
C LEU A 495 -1.73 -4.12 -21.33
N LYS A 496 -0.80 -4.00 -22.28
CA LYS A 496 0.37 -3.12 -22.13
C LYS A 496 -0.03 -1.64 -22.13
N ALA A 497 -1.03 -1.27 -22.92
CA ALA A 497 -1.59 0.07 -22.90
C ALA A 497 -2.21 0.42 -21.55
N LEU A 498 -3.01 -0.49 -20.93
CA LEU A 498 -3.53 -0.32 -19.57
C LEU A 498 -2.42 -0.20 -18.53
N ARG A 499 -1.33 -0.97 -18.66
CA ARG A 499 -0.16 -0.87 -17.78
C ARG A 499 0.54 0.49 -17.90
N ALA A 500 0.77 0.96 -19.13
CA ALA A 500 1.36 2.27 -19.38
C ALA A 500 0.45 3.41 -18.88
N LEU A 501 -0.88 3.26 -19.04
CA LEU A 501 -1.86 4.19 -18.50
C LEU A 501 -1.84 4.26 -16.97
N ASN A 502 -1.74 3.11 -16.29
CA ASN A 502 -1.66 3.09 -14.83
C ASN A 502 -0.36 3.75 -14.34
N ALA A 503 0.75 3.53 -15.06
CA ALA A 503 2.01 4.23 -14.80
C ALA A 503 1.86 5.76 -15.02
N ALA A 504 1.19 6.18 -16.10
CA ALA A 504 0.93 7.59 -16.39
C ALA A 504 0.08 8.26 -15.29
N LYS A 505 -1.00 7.61 -14.84
CA LYS A 505 -1.84 8.09 -13.72
C LYS A 505 -1.03 8.23 -12.44
N THR A 506 -0.30 7.18 -12.05
CA THR A 506 0.56 7.21 -10.86
C THR A 506 1.61 8.33 -10.93
N ARG A 507 2.15 8.62 -12.12
CA ARG A 507 3.10 9.73 -12.32
C ARG A 507 2.42 11.09 -12.28
N LEU A 508 1.21 11.22 -12.81
CA LEU A 508 0.40 12.44 -12.75
C LEU A 508 0.13 12.82 -11.29
N ASP A 509 -0.26 11.85 -10.47
CA ASP A 509 -0.52 12.03 -9.03
C ASP A 509 0.75 12.43 -8.24
N GLN A 510 1.94 12.16 -8.78
CA GLN A 510 3.23 12.52 -8.19
C GLN A 510 3.80 13.85 -8.71
N LEU A 511 3.12 14.53 -9.64
CA LEU A 511 3.54 15.85 -10.09
C LEU A 511 3.28 16.89 -8.98
N PRO A 512 4.09 17.96 -8.89
CA PRO A 512 3.87 19.05 -7.94
C PRO A 512 2.73 19.98 -8.42
N TRP A 513 1.65 19.38 -8.91
CA TRP A 513 0.48 20.07 -9.42
C TRP A 513 -0.59 20.16 -8.35
N SER A 514 -1.50 21.09 -8.59
CA SER A 514 -2.68 21.33 -7.78
C SER A 514 -3.56 20.06 -7.74
N GLY A 515 -4.17 19.72 -6.61
CA GLY A 515 -5.03 18.52 -6.50
C GLY A 515 -6.20 18.54 -7.50
N ALA A 516 -6.81 19.71 -7.72
CA ALA A 516 -7.85 19.91 -8.72
C ALA A 516 -7.32 19.81 -10.15
N GLU A 517 -6.10 20.28 -10.44
CA GLU A 517 -5.44 20.09 -11.73
C GLU A 517 -5.21 18.61 -12.01
N VAL A 518 -4.68 17.86 -11.02
CA VAL A 518 -4.46 16.40 -11.15
C VAL A 518 -5.79 15.70 -11.42
N VAL A 519 -6.85 16.01 -10.67
CA VAL A 519 -8.18 15.42 -10.89
C VAL A 519 -8.71 15.74 -12.30
N TYR A 520 -8.66 17.02 -12.71
CA TYR A 520 -9.10 17.46 -14.03
C TYR A 520 -8.35 16.76 -15.17
N PHE A 521 -7.02 16.62 -15.05
CA PHE A 521 -6.19 15.95 -16.05
C PHE A 521 -6.24 14.41 -15.95
N SER A 522 -6.63 13.85 -14.81
CA SER A 522 -6.83 12.41 -14.64
C SER A 522 -8.10 11.93 -15.34
N ALA A 523 -9.14 12.76 -15.42
CA ALA A 523 -10.42 12.42 -16.05
C ALA A 523 -10.30 11.86 -17.48
N PRO A 524 -9.59 12.50 -18.44
CA PRO A 524 -9.42 11.92 -19.78
C PRO A 524 -8.59 10.62 -19.77
N LEU A 525 -7.67 10.44 -18.83
CA LEU A 525 -6.92 9.18 -18.67
C LEU A 525 -7.79 8.08 -18.08
N GLN A 526 -8.75 8.42 -17.20
CA GLN A 526 -9.73 7.48 -16.67
C GLN A 526 -10.68 7.02 -17.77
N ALA A 527 -11.27 7.95 -18.53
CA ALA A 527 -12.14 7.64 -19.67
C ALA A 527 -11.41 6.77 -20.72
N LEU A 528 -10.15 7.07 -21.01
CA LEU A 528 -9.31 6.23 -21.89
C LEU A 528 -9.16 4.82 -21.32
N GLY A 529 -8.85 4.68 -20.03
CA GLY A 529 -8.70 3.39 -19.37
C GLY A 529 -9.97 2.55 -19.36
N GLU A 530 -11.13 3.18 -19.13
CA GLU A 530 -12.43 2.53 -19.22
C GLU A 530 -12.71 2.02 -20.63
N ARG A 531 -12.43 2.83 -21.65
CA ARG A 531 -12.63 2.46 -23.06
C ARG A 531 -11.76 1.29 -23.49
N ILE A 532 -10.47 1.31 -23.13
CA ILE A 532 -9.56 0.17 -23.36
C ILE A 532 -10.05 -1.06 -22.59
N GLY A 533 -10.50 -0.87 -21.34
CA GLY A 533 -11.05 -1.93 -20.50
C GLY A 533 -12.30 -2.58 -21.11
N GLN A 534 -13.26 -1.78 -21.60
CA GLN A 534 -14.47 -2.24 -22.26
C GLN A 534 -14.16 -3.00 -23.54
N GLN A 535 -13.25 -2.49 -24.37
CA GLN A 535 -12.82 -3.19 -25.59
C GLN A 535 -12.16 -4.53 -25.27
N LEU A 536 -11.31 -4.58 -24.23
CA LEU A 536 -10.69 -5.80 -23.76
C LEU A 536 -11.73 -6.79 -23.21
N GLN A 537 -12.73 -6.30 -22.47
CA GLN A 537 -13.82 -7.10 -21.93
C GLN A 537 -14.64 -7.74 -23.06
N GLN A 538 -15.06 -6.97 -24.07
CA GLN A 538 -15.81 -7.47 -25.22
C GLN A 538 -15.07 -8.59 -25.96
N GLN A 539 -13.74 -8.58 -25.97
CA GLN A 539 -12.93 -9.62 -26.62
C GLN A 539 -12.65 -10.83 -25.72
N LEU A 540 -12.44 -10.62 -24.41
CA LEU A 540 -12.08 -11.69 -23.46
C LEU A 540 -13.30 -12.43 -22.90
N GLN A 541 -14.38 -11.73 -22.59
CA GLN A 541 -15.58 -12.29 -21.97
C GLN A 541 -16.19 -13.47 -22.74
N PRO A 542 -16.42 -13.41 -24.06
CA PRO A 542 -16.96 -14.56 -24.79
C PRO A 542 -16.00 -15.75 -24.80
N ARG A 543 -14.68 -15.51 -24.84
CA ARG A 543 -13.68 -16.59 -24.81
C ARG A 543 -13.57 -17.25 -23.45
N LEU A 544 -13.66 -16.46 -22.37
CA LEU A 544 -13.71 -16.97 -21.00
C LEU A 544 -14.99 -17.80 -20.79
N SER A 545 -16.13 -17.32 -21.27
CA SER A 545 -17.39 -18.06 -21.22
C SER A 545 -17.30 -19.39 -21.96
N GLN A 546 -16.83 -19.38 -23.22
CA GLN A 546 -16.65 -20.60 -24.02
C GLN A 546 -15.67 -21.58 -23.37
N LEU A 547 -14.60 -21.07 -22.76
CA LEU A 547 -13.63 -21.89 -22.05
C LEU A 547 -14.25 -22.54 -20.81
N LEU A 548 -15.01 -21.80 -20.01
CA LEU A 548 -15.72 -22.36 -18.86
C LEU A 548 -16.71 -23.46 -19.30
N ASP A 549 -17.42 -23.24 -20.40
CA ASP A 549 -18.32 -24.25 -20.98
C ASP A 549 -17.58 -25.51 -21.43
N GLN A 550 -16.43 -25.37 -22.12
CA GLN A 550 -15.61 -26.48 -22.61
C GLN A 550 -14.94 -27.31 -21.51
N VAL A 551 -14.70 -26.72 -20.33
CA VAL A 551 -14.16 -27.41 -19.17
C VAL A 551 -15.25 -28.15 -18.37
N GLY A 552 -16.52 -27.86 -18.64
CA GLY A 552 -17.66 -28.48 -17.94
C GLY A 552 -18.17 -27.67 -16.74
N PHE A 553 -17.89 -26.37 -16.68
CA PHE A 553 -18.55 -25.45 -15.74
C PHE A 553 -19.94 -25.04 -16.28
N LEU A 554 -20.80 -26.04 -16.47
CA LEU A 554 -22.17 -25.85 -16.95
C LEU A 554 -23.12 -25.60 -15.77
N PRO A 555 -23.84 -24.47 -15.73
CA PRO A 555 -24.75 -24.17 -14.63
C PRO A 555 -26.07 -24.93 -14.80
N ALA A 556 -26.44 -25.76 -13.82
CA ALA A 556 -27.75 -26.43 -13.78
C ALA A 556 -28.82 -25.50 -13.17
N ASP A 557 -28.49 -24.85 -12.05
CA ASP A 557 -29.42 -24.02 -11.27
C ASP A 557 -29.17 -22.51 -11.43
N HIS A 558 -30.16 -21.70 -11.06
CA HIS A 558 -30.02 -20.23 -11.05
C HIS A 558 -28.87 -19.76 -10.15
N ALA A 559 -28.71 -20.36 -8.96
CA ALA A 559 -27.60 -20.05 -8.06
C ALA A 559 -26.23 -20.37 -8.70
N GLN A 560 -26.15 -21.45 -9.48
CA GLN A 560 -24.93 -21.80 -10.22
C GLN A 560 -24.68 -20.82 -11.38
N ARG A 561 -25.71 -20.32 -12.06
CA ARG A 561 -25.53 -19.25 -13.07
C ARG A 561 -24.92 -17.99 -12.45
N VAL A 562 -25.39 -17.57 -11.27
CA VAL A 562 -24.84 -16.42 -10.56
C VAL A 562 -23.38 -16.67 -10.16
N ALA A 563 -23.08 -17.82 -9.58
CA ALA A 563 -21.71 -18.17 -9.18
C ALA A 563 -20.75 -18.26 -10.39
N ARG A 564 -21.22 -18.74 -11.55
CA ARG A 564 -20.46 -18.72 -12.81
C ARG A 564 -20.16 -17.29 -13.27
N ASN A 565 -21.16 -16.41 -13.25
CA ASN A 565 -20.99 -15.01 -13.66
C ASN A 565 -20.00 -14.29 -12.72
N LEU A 566 -20.12 -14.52 -11.42
CA LEU A 566 -19.22 -13.97 -10.41
C LEU A 566 -17.77 -14.45 -10.63
N LEU A 567 -17.58 -15.74 -10.90
CA LEU A 567 -16.25 -16.29 -11.20
C LEU A 567 -15.67 -15.68 -12.49
N GLN A 568 -16.50 -15.49 -13.52
CA GLN A 568 -16.08 -14.85 -14.76
C GLN A 568 -15.65 -13.39 -14.53
N GLU A 569 -16.39 -12.64 -13.74
CA GLU A 569 -16.06 -11.26 -13.34
C GLU A 569 -14.79 -11.21 -12.49
N GLU A 570 -14.63 -12.12 -11.52
CA GLU A 570 -13.43 -12.20 -10.68
C GLU A 570 -12.19 -12.49 -11.54
N LEU A 571 -12.26 -13.44 -12.47
CA LEU A 571 -11.16 -13.75 -13.38
C LEU A 571 -10.82 -12.56 -14.28
N PHE A 572 -11.82 -11.83 -14.78
CA PHE A 572 -11.60 -10.62 -15.57
C PHE A 572 -10.95 -9.51 -14.74
N GLU A 573 -11.41 -9.29 -13.50
CA GLU A 573 -10.81 -8.32 -12.59
C GLU A 573 -9.35 -8.65 -12.26
N ILE A 574 -9.03 -9.93 -12.06
CA ILE A 574 -7.64 -10.39 -11.87
C ILE A 574 -6.80 -10.05 -13.11
N ILE A 575 -7.31 -10.33 -14.31
CA ILE A 575 -6.63 -9.99 -15.58
C ILE A 575 -6.45 -8.48 -15.70
N ARG A 576 -7.45 -7.67 -15.35
CA ARG A 576 -7.38 -6.20 -15.44
C ARG A 576 -6.34 -5.62 -14.47
N ARG A 577 -6.26 -6.15 -13.25
CA ARG A 577 -5.35 -5.67 -12.20
C ARG A 577 -3.91 -6.16 -12.37
N ARG A 578 -3.70 -7.44 -12.69
CA ARG A 578 -2.37 -8.07 -12.78
C ARG A 578 -1.83 -8.18 -14.20
N TRP A 579 -2.65 -7.92 -15.22
CA TRP A 579 -2.36 -8.07 -16.65
C TRP A 579 -2.05 -9.50 -17.11
N HIS A 580 -2.20 -10.48 -16.23
CA HIS A 580 -2.04 -11.89 -16.51
C HIS A 580 -2.92 -12.71 -15.56
N LEU A 581 -3.28 -13.92 -15.97
CA LEU A 581 -4.00 -14.88 -15.15
C LEU A 581 -3.09 -16.07 -14.87
N ARG A 582 -2.81 -16.37 -13.60
CA ARG A 582 -2.05 -17.57 -13.23
C ARG A 582 -3.00 -18.69 -12.82
N PHE A 583 -2.50 -19.92 -12.94
CA PHE A 583 -3.22 -21.10 -12.46
C PHE A 583 -3.60 -21.03 -10.96
N ALA A 584 -2.72 -20.49 -10.11
CA ALA A 584 -3.02 -20.32 -8.67
C ALA A 584 -4.21 -19.37 -8.44
N ASP A 585 -4.29 -18.28 -9.21
CA ASP A 585 -5.35 -17.28 -9.07
C ASP A 585 -6.72 -17.87 -9.47
N LEU A 586 -6.75 -18.76 -10.47
CA LEU A 586 -7.94 -19.54 -10.83
C LEU A 586 -8.37 -20.50 -9.71
N ARG A 587 -7.42 -21.28 -9.18
CA ARG A 587 -7.70 -22.23 -8.10
C ARG A 587 -8.32 -21.51 -6.90
N ASP A 588 -7.76 -20.36 -6.55
CA ASP A 588 -8.21 -19.57 -5.41
C ASP A 588 -9.60 -18.94 -5.68
N ALA A 589 -9.87 -18.47 -6.91
CA ALA A 589 -11.20 -17.98 -7.32
C ALA A 589 -12.27 -19.08 -7.29
N VAL A 590 -11.93 -20.30 -7.72
CA VAL A 590 -12.85 -21.46 -7.61
C VAL A 590 -13.08 -21.84 -6.15
N ALA A 591 -12.03 -21.80 -5.30
CA ALA A 591 -12.14 -22.16 -3.89
C ALA A 591 -13.00 -21.18 -3.07
N ARG A 592 -13.01 -19.88 -3.43
CA ARG A 592 -13.84 -18.85 -2.78
C ARG A 592 -15.34 -19.01 -3.07
N ASN A 593 -15.69 -19.62 -4.19
CA ASN A 593 -17.08 -19.76 -4.64
C ASN A 593 -17.66 -21.11 -4.19
N GLU A 594 -18.21 -21.16 -2.96
CA GLU A 594 -18.72 -22.39 -2.33
C GLU A 594 -19.83 -23.09 -3.12
N LEU A 595 -20.64 -22.34 -3.87
CA LEU A 595 -21.73 -22.85 -4.71
C LEU A 595 -21.23 -23.58 -5.98
N PHE A 596 -19.97 -23.40 -6.35
CA PHE A 596 -19.31 -24.06 -7.48
C PHE A 596 -18.20 -25.01 -7.03
N ARG A 597 -18.34 -25.57 -5.81
CA ARG A 597 -17.44 -26.62 -5.32
C ARG A 597 -17.38 -27.75 -6.34
N LEU A 598 -16.17 -28.08 -6.78
CA LEU A 598 -15.92 -29.15 -7.75
C LEU A 598 -16.59 -30.43 -7.24
N PRO A 599 -17.37 -31.14 -8.08
CA PRO A 599 -17.94 -32.43 -7.70
C PRO A 599 -16.81 -33.39 -7.30
N ASP A 600 -17.08 -34.30 -6.35
CA ASP A 600 -16.10 -35.28 -5.89
C ASP A 600 -15.59 -36.09 -7.11
N SER A 601 -14.28 -36.04 -7.34
CA SER A 601 -13.68 -36.53 -8.58
C SER A 601 -13.65 -38.07 -8.61
N GLY A 602 -14.11 -38.63 -9.72
CA GLY A 602 -14.05 -40.08 -9.96
C GLY A 602 -12.64 -40.55 -10.34
N TRP A 603 -12.37 -41.86 -10.22
CA TRP A 603 -11.08 -42.46 -10.56
C TRP A 603 -10.62 -42.20 -12.02
N ARG A 604 -11.56 -42.09 -12.97
CA ARG A 604 -11.25 -41.74 -14.37
C ARG A 604 -10.87 -40.27 -14.55
N GLU A 605 -11.47 -39.37 -13.78
CA GLU A 605 -11.17 -37.92 -13.81
C GLU A 605 -9.82 -37.63 -13.14
N LEU A 606 -9.45 -38.40 -12.12
CA LEU A 606 -8.12 -38.32 -11.49
C LEU A 606 -6.99 -38.74 -12.44
N ALA A 607 -7.21 -39.74 -13.30
CA ALA A 607 -6.22 -40.21 -14.27
C ALA A 607 -6.12 -39.33 -15.53
N LEU A 608 -7.24 -38.75 -16.00
CA LEU A 608 -7.29 -37.90 -17.20
C LEU A 608 -7.04 -36.41 -16.89
N GLY A 609 -7.15 -36.02 -15.60
CA GLY A 609 -6.93 -34.69 -15.05
C GLY A 609 -8.22 -34.07 -14.52
N ASP A 610 -8.15 -33.43 -13.35
CA ASP A 610 -9.25 -32.66 -12.76
C ASP A 610 -9.71 -31.51 -13.69
N ARG A 611 -10.93 -30.99 -13.51
CA ARG A 611 -11.49 -29.85 -14.27
C ARG A 611 -10.53 -28.66 -14.30
N LEU A 612 -9.80 -28.40 -13.21
CA LEU A 612 -8.73 -27.38 -13.16
C LEU A 612 -7.57 -27.67 -14.11
N ALA A 613 -7.17 -28.93 -14.28
CA ALA A 613 -6.11 -29.32 -15.20
C ALA A 613 -6.57 -29.29 -16.67
N HIS A 614 -7.86 -29.55 -16.92
CA HIS A 614 -8.48 -29.31 -18.23
C HIS A 614 -8.55 -27.81 -18.55
N PHE A 615 -8.95 -26.99 -17.58
CA PHE A 615 -8.92 -25.53 -17.69
C PHE A 615 -7.51 -25.04 -18.04
N ASP A 616 -6.47 -25.46 -17.31
CA ASP A 616 -5.10 -25.02 -17.58
C ASP A 616 -4.65 -25.31 -19.02
N ARG A 617 -5.00 -26.49 -19.54
CA ARG A 617 -4.68 -26.89 -20.91
C ARG A 617 -5.45 -26.06 -21.95
N GLN A 618 -6.75 -25.86 -21.76
CA GLN A 618 -7.59 -25.11 -22.69
C GLN A 618 -7.31 -23.59 -22.62
N ALA A 619 -7.09 -23.04 -21.43
CA ALA A 619 -6.75 -21.64 -21.20
C ALA A 619 -5.46 -21.22 -21.88
N ARG A 620 -4.45 -22.11 -21.89
CA ARG A 620 -3.21 -21.86 -22.62
C ARG A 620 -3.43 -21.65 -24.12
N ALA A 621 -4.44 -22.30 -24.70
CA ALA A 621 -4.78 -22.15 -26.11
C ALA A 621 -5.73 -20.96 -26.35
N ALA A 622 -6.74 -20.77 -25.50
CA ALA A 622 -7.78 -19.75 -25.72
C ALA A 622 -7.34 -18.33 -25.35
N LEU A 623 -6.42 -18.19 -24.39
CA LEU A 623 -5.94 -16.92 -23.84
C LEU A 623 -4.42 -16.74 -24.03
N PRO A 624 -3.94 -16.68 -25.29
CA PRO A 624 -2.52 -16.61 -25.58
C PRO A 624 -1.94 -15.28 -25.05
N GLY A 625 -0.89 -15.38 -24.24
CA GLY A 625 -0.17 -14.24 -23.66
C GLY A 625 -0.79 -13.66 -22.38
N VAL A 626 -2.04 -13.99 -22.06
CA VAL A 626 -2.72 -13.58 -20.83
C VAL A 626 -2.60 -14.67 -19.76
N TYR A 627 -2.82 -15.93 -20.14
CA TYR A 627 -2.75 -17.05 -19.22
C TYR A 627 -1.32 -17.57 -19.04
N GLN A 628 -0.87 -17.63 -17.79
CA GLN A 628 0.38 -18.23 -17.37
C GLN A 628 0.10 -19.62 -16.79
N PRO A 629 0.54 -20.70 -17.48
CA PRO A 629 0.27 -22.05 -17.01
C PRO A 629 1.00 -22.32 -15.70
N GLY A 630 0.39 -23.15 -14.85
CA GLY A 630 1.04 -23.57 -13.60
C GLY A 630 2.38 -24.29 -13.87
N GLU A 631 3.33 -24.13 -12.96
CA GLU A 631 4.64 -24.77 -13.04
C GLU A 631 4.49 -26.29 -12.85
N PHE A 632 5.41 -27.06 -13.46
CA PHE A 632 5.29 -28.52 -13.51
C PHE A 632 5.26 -29.18 -12.13
N TYR A 633 6.08 -28.69 -11.17
CA TYR A 633 6.11 -29.25 -9.82
C TYR A 633 4.84 -28.96 -9.02
N LEU A 634 4.25 -27.76 -9.17
CA LEU A 634 2.96 -27.41 -8.55
C LEU A 634 1.85 -28.32 -9.09
N LYS A 635 1.87 -28.59 -10.40
CA LYS A 635 0.93 -29.50 -11.06
C LYS A 635 1.11 -30.93 -10.59
N GLY A 636 2.36 -31.41 -10.51
CA GLY A 636 2.68 -32.74 -10.02
C GLY A 636 2.22 -32.95 -8.58
N LEU A 637 2.54 -32.01 -7.68
CA LEU A 637 2.13 -32.08 -6.28
C LEU A 637 0.60 -32.02 -6.11
N GLN A 638 -0.09 -31.20 -6.92
CA GLN A 638 -1.54 -31.17 -6.92
C GLN A 638 -2.15 -32.48 -7.44
N GLN A 639 -1.61 -33.07 -8.51
CA GLN A 639 -2.09 -34.36 -9.04
C GLN A 639 -1.86 -35.50 -8.05
N LEU A 640 -0.74 -35.50 -7.33
CA LEU A 640 -0.44 -36.51 -6.30
C LEU A 640 -1.32 -36.36 -5.05
N SER A 641 -1.69 -35.13 -4.67
CA SER A 641 -2.54 -34.86 -3.51
C SER A 641 -4.04 -34.91 -3.81
N ALA A 642 -4.45 -34.66 -5.06
CA ALA A 642 -5.84 -34.72 -5.51
C ALA A 642 -6.57 -36.03 -5.15
N PRO A 643 -6.01 -37.25 -5.33
CA PRO A 643 -6.72 -38.47 -4.94
C PRO A 643 -6.92 -38.58 -3.43
N LEU A 644 -5.98 -38.09 -2.62
CA LEU A 644 -6.02 -38.14 -1.16
C LEU A 644 -7.04 -37.15 -0.56
N PHE A 645 -7.25 -35.99 -1.19
CA PHE A 645 -8.15 -34.95 -0.65
C PHE A 645 -9.47 -34.79 -1.43
N GLY A 646 -9.48 -35.14 -2.71
CA GLY A 646 -10.62 -34.95 -3.62
C GLY A 646 -11.59 -36.13 -3.69
N SER A 647 -11.15 -37.34 -3.32
CA SER A 647 -12.01 -38.54 -3.33
C SER A 647 -12.55 -38.88 -1.94
N VAL A 648 -13.77 -39.41 -1.86
CA VAL A 648 -14.36 -39.92 -0.61
C VAL A 648 -13.45 -40.97 0.09
N PRO A 649 -12.93 -42.01 -0.59
CA PRO A 649 -12.03 -42.97 0.05
C PRO A 649 -10.68 -42.35 0.42
N GLY A 650 -10.14 -41.44 -0.41
CA GLY A 650 -8.90 -40.73 -0.11
C GLY A 650 -9.02 -39.85 1.14
N ARG A 651 -10.13 -39.11 1.29
CA ARG A 651 -10.39 -38.31 2.50
C ARG A 651 -10.49 -39.20 3.74
N ALA A 652 -11.10 -40.37 3.62
CA ALA A 652 -11.15 -41.35 4.71
C ALA A 652 -9.74 -41.86 5.06
N ILE A 653 -8.94 -42.27 4.09
CA ILE A 653 -7.54 -42.70 4.30
C ILE A 653 -6.71 -41.59 4.94
N THR A 654 -6.82 -40.36 4.45
CA THR A 654 -6.05 -39.24 4.98
C THR A 654 -6.45 -38.91 6.42
N ARG A 655 -7.77 -38.87 6.70
CA ARG A 655 -8.33 -38.53 8.00
C ARG A 655 -8.08 -39.61 9.06
N PHE A 656 -8.20 -40.88 8.68
CA PHE A 656 -8.19 -42.00 9.60
C PHE A 656 -6.85 -42.74 9.68
N LEU A 657 -6.01 -42.68 8.66
CA LEU A 657 -4.73 -43.40 8.60
C LEU A 657 -3.54 -42.42 8.58
N LEU A 658 -3.44 -41.56 7.56
CA LEU A 658 -2.23 -40.73 7.36
C LEU A 658 -2.05 -39.67 8.44
N LEU A 659 -3.13 -38.96 8.82
CA LEU A 659 -3.07 -37.89 9.80
C LEU A 659 -2.66 -38.38 11.20
N PRO A 660 -3.30 -39.41 11.81
CA PRO A 660 -2.89 -39.89 13.13
C PRO A 660 -1.50 -40.53 13.13
N LEU A 661 -1.13 -41.22 12.04
CA LEU A 661 0.19 -41.85 11.92
C LEU A 661 1.30 -40.80 11.74
N GLY A 662 1.06 -39.79 10.90
CA GLY A 662 1.97 -38.66 10.71
C GLY A 662 2.17 -37.83 11.98
N ILE A 663 1.09 -37.52 12.71
CA ILE A 663 1.19 -36.80 13.99
C ILE A 663 1.95 -37.64 15.04
N ALA A 664 1.68 -38.94 15.11
CA ALA A 664 2.40 -39.83 16.03
C ALA A 664 3.89 -39.90 15.70
N PHE A 665 4.24 -40.04 14.43
CA PHE A 665 5.63 -40.07 13.96
C PHE A 665 6.35 -38.76 14.27
N ILE A 666 5.81 -37.61 13.83
CA ILE A 666 6.42 -36.29 14.06
C ILE A 666 6.52 -36.00 15.55
N GLY A 667 5.51 -36.37 16.34
CA GLY A 667 5.51 -36.18 17.79
C GLY A 667 6.58 -36.99 18.51
N LEU A 668 6.74 -38.27 18.14
CA LEU A 668 7.78 -39.15 18.71
C LEU A 668 9.19 -38.71 18.27
N GLU A 669 9.35 -38.31 17.02
CA GLU A 669 10.61 -37.77 16.49
C GLU A 669 10.98 -36.47 17.23
N ALA A 670 10.05 -35.53 17.36
CA ALA A 670 10.25 -34.29 18.10
C ALA A 670 10.57 -34.54 19.59
N LEU A 671 9.92 -35.53 20.22
CA LEU A 671 10.21 -35.94 21.60
C LEU A 671 11.62 -36.52 21.72
N THR A 672 12.05 -37.31 20.74
CA THR A 672 13.40 -37.87 20.68
C THR A 672 14.46 -36.76 20.59
N TYR A 673 14.24 -35.76 19.73
CA TYR A 673 15.10 -34.58 19.65
C TYR A 673 15.12 -33.74 20.93
N LEU A 674 13.98 -33.60 21.62
CA LEU A 674 13.93 -32.88 22.89
C LEU A 674 14.66 -33.62 24.02
N LEU A 675 14.54 -34.95 24.07
CA LEU A 675 15.20 -35.79 25.07
C LEU A 675 16.71 -35.89 24.84
N SER A 676 17.15 -35.93 23.58
CA SER A 676 18.58 -35.90 23.24
C SER A 676 19.24 -34.57 23.64
N LEU A 677 18.47 -33.47 23.68
CA LEU A 677 18.95 -32.17 24.16
C LEU A 677 19.22 -32.13 25.67
N VAL A 678 18.63 -33.04 26.46
CA VAL A 678 18.69 -33.07 27.94
C VAL A 678 19.70 -34.12 28.44
N THR A 679 20.62 -34.59 27.59
CA THR A 679 21.68 -35.59 27.92
C THR A 679 21.18 -36.95 28.43
N LEU A 680 19.89 -37.26 28.29
CA LEU A 680 19.37 -38.60 28.55
C LEU A 680 19.63 -39.47 27.32
N HIS A 681 20.57 -40.42 27.43
CA HIS A 681 20.82 -41.44 26.41
C HIS A 681 19.58 -42.33 26.25
N THR A 682 18.67 -41.96 25.35
CA THR A 682 17.45 -42.74 25.09
C THR A 682 17.59 -43.52 23.79
N ARG A 683 17.28 -44.83 23.86
CA ARG A 683 16.99 -45.68 22.68
C ARG A 683 16.03 -44.95 21.75
N GLU A 684 16.21 -45.09 20.43
CA GLU A 684 15.32 -44.52 19.42
C GLU A 684 13.86 -44.80 19.78
N LEU A 685 13.16 -43.77 20.27
CA LEU A 685 11.75 -43.88 20.68
C LEU A 685 10.84 -44.09 19.46
N VAL A 686 11.39 -43.93 18.26
CA VAL A 686 10.72 -44.13 16.97
C VAL A 686 10.86 -45.59 16.55
N ASN A 687 10.10 -46.45 17.20
CA ASN A 687 9.89 -47.83 16.75
C ASN A 687 8.52 -47.94 16.06
N VAL A 688 8.39 -48.76 15.01
CA VAL A 688 7.11 -49.06 14.34
C VAL A 688 5.99 -49.38 15.35
N GLY A 689 6.30 -50.14 16.40
CA GLY A 689 5.35 -50.46 17.46
C GLY A 689 4.88 -49.24 18.27
N SER A 690 5.77 -48.30 18.54
CA SER A 690 5.45 -47.05 19.26
C SER A 690 4.62 -46.08 18.40
N VAL A 691 4.94 -45.95 17.11
CA VAL A 691 4.19 -45.11 16.17
C VAL A 691 2.78 -45.65 15.98
N LEU A 692 2.63 -46.97 15.85
CA LEU A 692 1.31 -47.62 15.77
C LEU A 692 0.53 -47.51 17.09
N GLY A 693 1.17 -47.68 18.25
CA GLY A 693 0.53 -47.53 19.56
C GLY A 693 0.04 -46.10 19.84
N VAL A 694 0.88 -45.10 19.54
CA VAL A 694 0.53 -43.68 19.71
C VAL A 694 -0.53 -43.25 18.69
N SER A 695 -0.43 -43.69 17.44
CA SER A 695 -1.45 -43.37 16.42
C SER A 695 -2.81 -44.02 16.73
N ALA A 696 -2.84 -45.26 17.22
CA ALA A 696 -4.08 -45.91 17.68
C ALA A 696 -4.69 -45.16 18.88
N SER A 697 -3.85 -44.73 19.83
CA SER A 697 -4.30 -43.93 20.97
C SER A 697 -4.86 -42.57 20.53
N LEU A 698 -4.20 -41.90 19.59
CA LEU A 698 -4.64 -40.62 19.01
C LEU A 698 -5.95 -40.79 18.22
N PHE A 699 -6.09 -41.89 17.49
CA PHE A 699 -7.30 -42.24 16.75
C PHE A 699 -8.49 -42.43 17.69
N ILE A 700 -8.31 -43.19 18.77
CA ILE A 700 -9.33 -43.39 19.80
C ILE A 700 -9.68 -42.05 20.47
N ALA A 701 -8.67 -41.25 20.82
CA ALA A 701 -8.85 -39.95 21.45
C ALA A 701 -9.63 -38.95 20.59
N LEU A 702 -9.36 -38.87 19.29
CA LEU A 702 -9.96 -37.89 18.37
C LEU A 702 -11.34 -38.30 17.86
N TYR A 703 -11.53 -39.58 17.53
CA TYR A 703 -12.72 -40.05 16.82
C TYR A 703 -13.79 -40.70 17.69
N THR A 704 -13.45 -41.14 18.91
CA THR A 704 -14.45 -41.72 19.82
C THR A 704 -14.96 -40.70 20.85
N LYS A 705 -16.27 -40.75 21.17
CA LYS A 705 -16.86 -39.89 22.23
C LYS A 705 -16.18 -40.11 23.59
N ARG A 706 -15.89 -41.37 23.93
CA ARG A 706 -15.21 -41.76 25.18
C ARG A 706 -13.78 -41.22 25.25
N GLY A 707 -13.03 -41.30 24.15
CA GLY A 707 -11.67 -40.75 24.06
C GLY A 707 -11.63 -39.24 24.30
N ARG A 708 -12.50 -38.45 23.66
CA ARG A 708 -12.56 -37.00 23.86
C ARG A 708 -12.91 -36.61 25.30
N GLN A 709 -13.81 -37.36 25.94
CA GLN A 709 -14.15 -37.15 27.36
C GLN A 709 -12.99 -37.50 28.29
N ALA A 710 -12.27 -38.60 28.02
CA ALA A 710 -11.09 -38.99 28.78
C ALA A 710 -9.96 -37.95 28.67
N VAL A 711 -9.66 -37.45 27.47
CA VAL A 711 -8.67 -36.37 27.28
C VAL A 711 -9.10 -35.08 27.97
N ALA A 712 -10.38 -34.71 27.89
CA ALA A 712 -10.90 -33.53 28.58
C ALA A 712 -10.85 -33.68 30.12
N ALA A 713 -10.99 -34.89 30.66
CA ALA A 713 -10.83 -35.18 32.08
C ALA A 713 -9.34 -35.13 32.49
N LEU A 714 -8.44 -35.76 31.74
CA LEU A 714 -7.00 -35.71 31.94
C LEU A 714 -6.44 -34.29 31.91
N ARG A 715 -6.87 -33.47 30.94
CA ARG A 715 -6.46 -32.07 30.84
C ARG A 715 -6.92 -31.25 32.05
N ARG A 716 -8.17 -31.44 32.49
CA ARG A 716 -8.70 -30.76 33.67
C ARG A 716 -7.96 -31.19 34.95
N GLY A 717 -7.66 -32.49 35.07
CA GLY A 717 -6.86 -33.02 36.18
C GLY A 717 -5.43 -32.47 36.17
N GLY A 718 -4.78 -32.42 35.01
CA GLY A 718 -3.42 -31.87 34.86
C GLY A 718 -3.35 -30.36 35.12
N GLN A 719 -4.31 -29.59 34.61
CA GLN A 719 -4.41 -28.15 34.90
C GLN A 719 -4.66 -27.90 36.40
N TRP A 720 -5.47 -28.74 37.04
CA TRP A 720 -5.69 -28.67 38.49
C TRP A 720 -4.40 -28.98 39.26
N LEU A 721 -3.70 -30.07 38.91
CA LEU A 721 -2.42 -30.45 39.51
C LEU A 721 -1.34 -29.36 39.36
N TRP A 722 -1.21 -28.78 38.16
CA TRP A 722 -0.24 -27.72 37.89
C TRP A 722 -0.55 -26.44 38.68
N ASN A 723 -1.82 -26.02 38.67
CA ASN A 723 -2.22 -24.77 39.32
C ASN A 723 -2.22 -24.87 40.85
N ASP A 724 -2.74 -25.95 41.44
CA ASP A 724 -2.83 -26.07 42.90
C ASP A 724 -1.54 -26.60 43.54
N CYS A 725 -0.85 -27.57 42.94
CA CYS A 725 0.31 -28.23 43.56
C CYS A 725 1.62 -27.49 43.25
N LEU A 726 1.91 -27.20 41.98
CA LEU A 726 3.19 -26.61 41.58
C LEU A 726 3.19 -25.09 41.66
N TYR A 727 2.20 -24.41 41.05
CA TYR A 727 2.21 -22.95 41.02
C TYR A 727 1.79 -22.35 42.37
N ARG A 728 0.59 -22.66 42.86
CA ARG A 728 0.11 -22.14 44.15
C ARG A 728 0.83 -22.75 45.35
N GLY A 729 1.22 -24.02 45.29
CA GLY A 729 1.99 -24.68 46.35
C GLY A 729 3.37 -24.06 46.52
N TRP A 730 4.11 -23.81 45.44
CA TRP A 730 5.40 -23.15 45.49
C TRP A 730 5.30 -21.69 45.95
N TRP A 731 4.27 -20.95 45.49
CA TRP A 731 3.99 -19.60 45.98
C TRP A 731 3.59 -19.54 47.46
N ARG A 732 2.76 -20.49 47.94
CA ARG A 732 2.40 -20.63 49.37
C ARG A 732 3.60 -21.01 50.23
N PHE A 733 4.47 -21.87 49.73
CA PHE A 733 5.72 -22.22 50.40
C PHE A 733 6.62 -20.99 50.53
N MET A 734 6.82 -20.23 49.43
CA MET A 734 7.58 -18.97 49.41
C MET A 734 7.03 -17.85 50.30
N HIS A 735 5.71 -17.81 50.54
CA HIS A 735 5.06 -16.81 51.40
C HIS A 735 4.79 -17.29 52.83
N TRP A 736 5.21 -18.51 53.18
CA TRP A 736 5.06 -19.02 54.53
C TRP A 736 5.91 -18.17 55.49
N ARG A 737 5.28 -17.60 56.55
CA ARG A 737 5.90 -16.61 57.47
C ARG A 737 7.24 -17.08 58.05
N TRP A 738 7.39 -18.38 58.27
CA TRP A 738 8.63 -19.01 58.73
C TRP A 738 9.77 -18.92 57.69
N MET A 739 9.50 -19.19 56.41
CA MET A 739 10.52 -19.14 55.37
C MET A 739 10.90 -17.70 55.00
N VAL A 740 9.95 -16.76 55.01
CA VAL A 740 10.25 -15.32 54.85
C VAL A 740 11.09 -14.79 56.01
N ASN A 741 10.83 -15.23 57.24
CA ASN A 741 11.66 -14.86 58.40
C ASN A 741 13.05 -15.50 58.35
N TRP A 742 13.15 -16.75 57.87
CA TRP A 742 14.42 -17.45 57.66
C TRP A 742 15.28 -16.78 56.58
N LEU A 743 14.70 -16.44 55.43
CA LEU A 743 15.36 -15.67 54.35
C LEU A 743 15.72 -14.23 54.73
N ARG A 744 15.11 -13.67 55.78
CA ARG A 744 15.45 -12.33 56.32
C ARG A 744 16.57 -12.35 57.37
N GLN A 745 17.00 -13.52 57.85
CA GLN A 745 18.12 -13.59 58.80
C GLN A 745 19.44 -13.15 58.14
N PRO A 746 20.29 -12.37 58.85
CA PRO A 746 21.51 -11.79 58.27
C PRO A 746 22.53 -12.85 57.84
N TRP A 747 22.63 -13.98 58.55
CA TRP A 747 23.41 -15.14 58.11
C TRP A 747 22.87 -15.66 56.77
N VAL A 748 21.59 -15.99 56.68
CA VAL A 748 21.01 -16.63 55.48
C VAL A 748 21.19 -15.75 54.24
N ARG A 749 21.11 -14.42 54.38
CA ARG A 749 21.44 -13.48 53.30
C ARG A 749 22.92 -13.44 52.96
N ALA A 750 23.81 -13.54 53.95
CA ALA A 750 25.24 -13.64 53.70
C ALA A 750 25.56 -14.94 52.94
N VAL A 751 25.01 -16.08 53.35
CA VAL A 751 25.17 -17.35 52.63
C VAL A 751 24.52 -17.30 51.25
N SER A 752 23.35 -16.66 51.10
CA SER A 752 22.74 -16.56 49.78
C SER A 752 23.59 -15.71 48.84
N ARG A 753 24.13 -14.59 49.32
CA ARG A 753 24.87 -13.62 48.51
C ARG A 753 26.32 -14.01 48.24
N TYR A 754 26.98 -14.69 49.19
CA TYR A 754 28.38 -15.08 49.06
C TYR A 754 28.60 -16.53 48.63
N LEU A 755 27.59 -17.40 48.73
CA LEU A 755 27.71 -18.83 48.43
C LEU A 755 26.73 -19.28 47.33
N LEU A 756 25.44 -18.99 47.48
CA LEU A 756 24.43 -19.44 46.48
C LEU A 756 24.45 -18.62 45.20
N GLU A 757 24.51 -17.29 45.26
CA GLU A 757 24.55 -16.43 44.07
C GLU A 757 25.78 -16.72 43.21
N PRO A 758 27.01 -16.79 43.75
CA PRO A 758 28.19 -17.16 42.96
C PRO A 758 28.13 -18.59 42.45
N ALA A 759 27.59 -19.55 43.23
CA ALA A 759 27.44 -20.93 42.78
C ALA A 759 26.39 -21.08 41.68
N LEU A 760 25.28 -20.34 41.73
CA LEU A 760 24.25 -20.32 40.68
C LEU A 760 24.76 -19.65 39.42
N ILE A 761 25.44 -18.51 39.54
CA ILE A 761 26.07 -17.82 38.40
C ILE A 761 27.17 -18.73 37.81
N GLY A 762 27.99 -19.35 38.65
CA GLY A 762 29.02 -20.30 38.27
C GLY A 762 28.45 -21.54 37.59
N ALA A 763 27.38 -22.14 38.11
CA ALA A 763 26.70 -23.28 37.51
C ALA A 763 26.03 -22.92 36.18
N LEU A 764 25.45 -21.73 36.07
CA LEU A 764 24.79 -21.26 34.84
C LEU A 764 25.80 -20.94 33.73
N VAL A 765 27.03 -20.56 34.10
CA VAL A 765 28.17 -20.38 33.16
C VAL A 765 28.88 -21.72 32.87
N ALA A 766 28.97 -22.62 33.84
CA ALA A 766 29.64 -23.91 33.70
C ALA A 766 28.80 -24.96 32.98
N LEU A 767 27.47 -24.96 33.12
CA LEU A 767 26.56 -25.93 32.46
C LEU A 767 26.71 -25.94 30.93
N PRO A 768 26.76 -24.79 30.23
CA PRO A 768 27.07 -24.75 28.80
C PRO A 768 28.49 -25.24 28.49
N ALA A 769 29.48 -24.90 29.32
CA ALA A 769 30.88 -25.26 29.11
C ALA A 769 31.15 -26.76 29.30
N ILE A 770 30.52 -27.38 30.30
CA ILE A 770 30.57 -28.84 30.56
C ILE A 770 29.82 -29.59 29.46
N SER A 771 28.66 -29.08 29.00
CA SER A 771 27.92 -29.62 27.86
C SER A 771 28.68 -29.55 26.53
N LEU A 772 29.57 -28.56 26.36
CA LEU A 772 30.43 -28.41 25.19
C LEU A 772 31.74 -29.21 25.29
N ALA A 773 32.15 -29.63 26.49
CA ALA A 773 33.38 -30.40 26.72
C ALA A 773 33.20 -31.92 26.59
N ASP A 774 31.96 -32.42 26.75
CA ASP A 774 31.66 -33.86 26.69
C ASP A 774 31.95 -34.55 25.32
N PRO A 775 31.87 -33.89 24.15
CA PRO A 775 32.29 -34.52 22.89
C PRO A 775 33.81 -34.42 22.62
N LEU A 776 34.61 -33.86 23.52
CA LEU A 776 36.05 -33.57 23.31
C LEU A 776 37.00 -34.18 24.34
N ALA A 777 36.55 -35.04 25.25
CA ALA A 777 37.43 -35.74 26.20
C ALA A 777 37.84 -37.13 25.68
N PRO A 778 39.05 -37.30 25.10
CA PRO A 778 39.66 -38.61 24.94
C PRO A 778 40.07 -39.18 26.31
N GLU A 779 39.96 -40.50 26.44
CA GLU A 779 40.52 -41.30 27.55
C GLU A 779 41.96 -40.87 27.87
N LEU A 780 42.17 -40.24 29.03
CA LEU A 780 43.50 -39.92 29.53
C LEU A 780 43.56 -40.26 31.02
N GLU A 781 43.99 -41.49 31.29
CA GLU A 781 44.63 -41.87 32.54
C GLU A 781 45.85 -40.97 32.78
N GLY A 782 45.89 -40.31 33.95
CA GLY A 782 47.10 -39.66 34.46
C GLY A 782 47.22 -38.16 34.16
N LEU A 783 46.77 -37.32 35.10
CA LEU A 783 47.67 -36.50 35.93
C LEU A 783 46.86 -35.54 36.84
N PRO A 784 47.19 -35.47 38.14
CA PRO A 784 46.77 -34.40 39.04
C PRO A 784 47.67 -33.18 38.81
N GLY A 785 47.11 -31.99 38.64
CA GLY A 785 47.92 -30.77 38.54
C GLY A 785 47.18 -29.51 38.11
N PHE A 786 46.06 -29.62 37.40
CA PHE A 786 45.39 -28.42 36.87
C PHE A 786 44.35 -27.78 37.79
N LEU A 787 43.99 -28.42 38.90
CA LEU A 787 43.02 -27.90 39.88
C LEU A 787 43.63 -27.08 41.02
N LEU A 788 44.94 -26.80 41.00
CA LEU A 788 45.62 -25.98 42.02
C LEU A 788 45.80 -24.50 41.64
N ILE A 789 45.28 -24.02 40.51
CA ILE A 789 45.49 -22.63 40.05
C ILE A 789 44.25 -21.73 40.22
N LEU A 790 43.13 -22.22 40.73
CA LEU A 790 41.98 -21.35 41.04
C LEU A 790 41.55 -21.50 42.50
N GLY A 791 42.47 -21.12 43.38
CA GLY A 791 42.18 -20.69 44.75
C GLY A 791 42.91 -19.37 44.99
N PHE A 792 42.14 -18.30 45.25
CA PHE A 792 42.51 -16.87 45.33
C PHE A 792 42.73 -16.14 44.00
#